data_AF-A0A2S5RG32-F1
#
_entry.id   AF-A0A2S5RG32-F1
#
_cell.length_a   1.000
_cell.length_b   1.000
_cell.length_c   1.000
_cell.angle_alpha   90.00
_cell.angle_beta   90.00
_cell.angle_gamma   90.00
#
_symmetry.space_group_name_H-M   'P 1'
#
loop_
_entity.id
_entity.type
_entity.pdbx_description
1 polymer ?
#
loop_
_entity_poly.entity_id
_entity_poly.type
_entity_poly.pdbx_seq_one_letter_code
_entity_poly.pdbx_strand_id
1 'polypeptide(L)'
;MSNNYKDTLLIGQTKFDMRANLKEKEPTIQAFWEDEDIYNKKLNINRDKPLFMLHDGPPYANGDLHLGHALNKTLKDFIIRFKNSSGFKAPFICGWDTHGLPIETVVTKSGIDRKTTPVVEFRKLCEKYALKQVDNQAKQFKRLGVFTNTDLKYITLQHEFEMSELRLFQKMFEKGLVYKALKPIYWSPSSESALAESEIEYQDVKSPTIFVAMKITEGNEFVSVGDEIVIWTTTPWTIPSNQLAAVSENIEYVLVKVESRRFIVAKNLLESISNQIGWGDYKIINNFYGDKLIDVKYAHPLYDKKINKVVLGHHVTDEAGTGIVHIAGGFGEDDFIIAKKNNIEPFAPIDDQGKFTKEIAQYDEQLVNVFYEDANKIVGMQLQEKNRLLKLKFVSHSYPHDWRTKKPVIYRCTYQWFINLEKVKSDILKNVDSITTRPEWAKKRLYQVLEDRVDWTISRQRLWGVPIVAFYNQDKELVINDEILDFAIKQIENLGTNSWFEKPANVFLPEKYHSQNFVKEKDILDVWFDSGSSAIALSEKYKEFKLPYDVYLEGSDQYRGWFNASMINSTIYSNNAPYKKLISHGMTVDEKGNKMSKSLGNGIDPIEFANTQGTDILRLWVSSTDYSDDQKIGNDIIKQIGESYRKIRNTIRFILANLFDFDSIKHYQTNLEEVDRYALHNLTLNKNKIIEAYENFAFNQVYSTSLNYVTKDLSSFYLDFIKDILYIEGANSTRRRQVQTVLYEQLIMLIDALRPIIPHTIEEVYQEFNIENKSKSVHLVDIKEQNFTQNNEFVNRWNKLQLLREDVNKALEIAREEKIISKGFEAILNIDLKSDYKELETIKDLNQIFIVNKINFVSLEQGLELKTSVISVKLKTGEKCQRCWAIFDTLVNYQVCTRCNNVVNSLK
;
A
#
# COMPACT_ATOMS: atom_id res chain seq x y z
N MET A 1 -55.19 40.67 13.66
CA MET A 1 -54.34 39.54 13.26
C MET A 1 -53.21 39.45 14.27
N SER A 2 -53.06 38.32 14.98
CA SER A 2 -51.93 38.11 15.87
C SER A 2 -50.64 38.09 15.05
N ASN A 3 -49.77 39.10 15.21
CA ASN A 3 -48.48 39.16 14.51
C ASN A 3 -47.61 37.96 14.88
N ASN A 4 -47.47 37.00 13.96
CA ASN A 4 -46.54 35.88 14.14
C ASN A 4 -45.13 36.35 13.75
N TYR A 5 -44.37 36.89 14.71
CA TYR A 5 -43.02 37.39 14.48
C TYR A 5 -42.05 36.34 13.94
N LYS A 6 -42.32 35.05 14.14
CA LYS A 6 -41.53 33.95 13.57
C LYS A 6 -41.50 34.00 12.05
N ASP A 7 -42.60 34.39 11.41
CA ASP A 7 -42.74 34.45 9.95
C ASP A 7 -41.96 35.64 9.36
N THR A 8 -41.54 36.58 10.21
CA THR A 8 -40.70 37.74 9.83
C THR A 8 -39.19 37.48 9.95
N LEU A 9 -38.80 36.27 10.37
CA LEU A 9 -37.40 35.85 10.49
C LEU A 9 -36.92 35.21 9.19
N LEU A 10 -35.67 35.47 8.82
CA LEU A 10 -35.03 34.88 7.65
C LEU A 10 -34.40 33.53 8.02
N ILE A 11 -35.24 32.56 8.35
CA ILE A 11 -34.78 31.19 8.65
C ILE A 11 -34.32 30.55 7.35
N GLY A 12 -33.03 30.24 7.26
CA GLY A 12 -32.42 29.66 6.06
C GLY A 12 -33.09 28.37 5.57
N GLN A 13 -33.14 28.20 4.25
CA GLN A 13 -33.74 27.04 3.57
C GLN A 13 -32.75 26.42 2.58
N THR A 14 -32.72 25.09 2.51
CA THR A 14 -31.92 24.36 1.52
C THR A 14 -32.54 22.99 1.25
N LYS A 15 -32.41 22.50 0.02
CA LYS A 15 -32.78 21.12 -0.34
C LYS A 15 -31.68 20.12 0.04
N PHE A 16 -30.53 20.59 0.51
CA PHE A 16 -29.46 19.75 1.02
C PHE A 16 -29.85 19.13 2.37
N ASP A 17 -30.12 17.82 2.36
CA ASP A 17 -30.65 17.10 3.52
C ASP A 17 -29.64 17.01 4.67
N MET A 18 -30.16 17.00 5.90
CA MET A 18 -29.34 16.76 7.09
C MET A 18 -28.80 15.33 7.14
N ARG A 19 -29.63 14.34 6.77
CA ARG A 19 -29.20 12.95 6.60
C ARG A 19 -28.64 12.79 5.20
N ALA A 20 -27.47 12.16 5.09
CA ALA A 20 -26.79 12.07 3.81
C ALA A 20 -27.40 11.07 2.83
N ASN A 21 -27.95 9.94 3.33
CA ASN A 21 -28.50 8.86 2.50
C ASN A 21 -27.48 8.45 1.39
N LEU A 22 -26.22 8.25 1.80
CA LEU A 22 -25.10 8.02 0.87
C LEU A 22 -25.30 6.77 0.02
N LYS A 23 -25.88 5.72 0.60
CA LYS A 23 -26.21 4.48 -0.11
C LYS A 23 -27.02 4.74 -1.39
N GLU A 24 -27.99 5.65 -1.33
CA GLU A 24 -28.87 5.98 -2.46
C GLU A 24 -28.31 7.11 -3.34
N LYS A 25 -27.70 8.14 -2.73
CA LYS A 25 -27.23 9.33 -3.47
C LYS A 25 -25.94 9.08 -4.25
N GLU A 26 -24.98 8.33 -3.71
CA GLU A 26 -23.68 8.12 -4.37
C GLU A 26 -23.81 7.45 -5.74
N PRO A 27 -24.57 6.34 -5.93
CA PRO A 27 -24.71 5.74 -7.26
C PRO A 27 -25.36 6.68 -8.28
N THR A 28 -26.31 7.52 -7.85
CA THR A 28 -26.96 8.51 -8.72
C THR A 28 -25.97 9.58 -9.18
N ILE A 29 -25.10 10.04 -8.28
CA ILE A 29 -24.05 11.02 -8.59
C ILE A 29 -22.98 10.40 -9.49
N GLN A 30 -22.60 9.14 -9.26
CA GLN A 30 -21.66 8.42 -10.11
C GLN A 30 -22.19 8.22 -11.53
N ALA A 31 -23.49 7.88 -11.67
CA ALA A 31 -24.16 7.79 -12.96
C ALA A 31 -24.16 9.15 -13.68
N PHE A 32 -24.46 10.23 -12.96
CA PHE A 32 -24.37 11.59 -13.49
C PHE A 32 -22.96 11.92 -14.02
N TRP A 33 -21.89 11.57 -13.29
CA TRP A 33 -20.52 11.83 -13.75
C TRP A 33 -20.17 11.08 -15.04
N GLU A 34 -20.70 9.88 -15.23
CA GLU A 34 -20.52 9.06 -16.42
C GLU A 34 -21.35 9.58 -17.60
N ASP A 35 -22.65 9.80 -17.39
CA ASP A 35 -23.58 10.31 -18.41
C ASP A 35 -23.13 11.67 -18.97
N GLU A 36 -22.57 12.51 -18.09
CA GLU A 36 -22.02 13.81 -18.45
C GLU A 36 -20.53 13.77 -18.82
N ASP A 37 -19.91 12.60 -18.88
CA ASP A 37 -18.50 12.43 -19.28
C ASP A 37 -17.54 13.40 -18.57
N ILE A 38 -17.73 13.56 -17.25
CA ILE A 38 -17.07 14.60 -16.46
C ILE A 38 -15.54 14.43 -16.43
N TYR A 39 -15.06 13.19 -16.40
CA TYR A 39 -13.62 12.89 -16.41
C TYR A 39 -12.94 13.37 -17.69
N ASN A 40 -13.44 12.97 -18.87
CA ASN A 40 -12.81 13.36 -20.13
C ASN A 40 -12.96 14.87 -20.38
N LYS A 41 -14.09 15.47 -20.00
CA LYS A 41 -14.25 16.94 -19.99
C LYS A 41 -13.19 17.63 -19.14
N LYS A 42 -12.88 17.12 -17.94
CA LYS A 42 -11.83 17.69 -17.09
C LYS A 42 -10.45 17.58 -17.75
N LEU A 43 -10.11 16.41 -18.30
CA LEU A 43 -8.83 16.25 -19.00
C LEU A 43 -8.71 17.16 -20.23
N ASN A 44 -9.81 17.39 -20.95
CA ASN A 44 -9.84 18.29 -22.09
C ASN A 44 -9.69 19.77 -21.67
N ILE A 45 -10.34 20.20 -20.58
CA ILE A 45 -10.12 21.54 -19.98
C ILE A 45 -8.64 21.73 -19.62
N ASN A 46 -8.00 20.66 -19.15
CA ASN A 46 -6.60 20.69 -18.74
C ASN A 46 -5.62 20.32 -19.88
N ARG A 47 -6.04 20.20 -21.14
CA ARG A 47 -5.22 19.62 -22.22
C ARG A 47 -3.86 20.31 -22.43
N ASP A 48 -3.83 21.63 -22.21
CA ASP A 48 -2.67 22.50 -22.42
C ASP A 48 -1.88 22.75 -21.11
N LYS A 49 -2.30 22.15 -19.98
CA LYS A 49 -1.62 22.24 -18.69
C LYS A 49 -0.49 21.20 -18.58
N PRO A 50 0.51 21.41 -17.71
CA PRO A 50 1.56 20.44 -17.46
C PRO A 50 1.00 19.06 -17.08
N LEU A 51 1.56 18.02 -17.67
CA LEU A 51 1.20 16.63 -17.36
C LEU A 51 1.69 16.26 -15.96
N PHE A 52 0.83 15.62 -15.18
CA PHE A 52 1.19 14.97 -13.93
C PHE A 52 0.82 13.48 -14.02
N MET A 53 1.80 12.60 -13.93
CA MET A 53 1.62 11.15 -14.04
C MET A 53 1.76 10.48 -12.68
N LEU A 54 0.62 10.08 -12.11
CA LEU A 54 0.59 9.02 -11.10
C LEU A 54 0.37 7.70 -11.82
N HIS A 55 1.37 6.82 -11.75
CA HIS A 55 1.26 5.50 -12.36
C HIS A 55 0.66 4.51 -11.37
N ASP A 56 -0.38 3.84 -11.82
CA ASP A 56 -1.09 2.84 -11.04
C ASP A 56 -0.33 1.53 -11.10
N GLY A 57 0.09 0.96 -9.96
CA GLY A 57 0.54 -0.43 -9.92
C GLY A 57 -0.64 -1.35 -10.22
N PRO A 58 -0.48 -2.32 -11.14
CA PRO A 58 -1.61 -3.09 -11.63
C PRO A 58 -2.05 -4.11 -10.55
N PRO A 59 -3.25 -4.00 -9.95
CA PRO A 59 -3.79 -5.07 -9.13
C PRO A 59 -3.90 -6.36 -9.93
N TYR A 60 -3.68 -7.47 -9.24
CA TYR A 60 -3.83 -8.78 -9.85
C TYR A 60 -5.31 -9.05 -10.16
N ALA A 61 -5.62 -9.45 -11.40
CA ALA A 61 -6.97 -9.68 -11.90
C ALA A 61 -7.55 -11.01 -11.38
N ASN A 62 -7.70 -11.13 -10.06
CA ASN A 62 -8.23 -12.31 -9.40
C ASN A 62 -9.08 -11.95 -8.17
N GLY A 63 -10.38 -12.23 -8.27
CA GLY A 63 -11.32 -12.07 -7.15
C GLY A 63 -11.70 -10.62 -6.86
N ASP A 64 -12.48 -10.45 -5.80
CA ASP A 64 -13.00 -9.16 -5.37
C ASP A 64 -11.97 -8.30 -4.63
N LEU A 65 -12.17 -6.98 -4.68
CA LEU A 65 -11.36 -6.03 -3.92
C LEU A 65 -11.49 -6.23 -2.40
N HIS A 66 -10.36 -6.30 -1.71
CA HIS A 66 -10.28 -6.11 -0.25
C HIS A 66 -9.96 -4.66 0.15
N LEU A 67 -10.04 -4.36 1.45
CA LEU A 67 -9.83 -3.02 1.99
C LEU A 67 -8.48 -2.37 1.63
N GLY A 68 -7.39 -3.15 1.55
CA GLY A 68 -6.10 -2.66 1.04
C GLY A 68 -6.18 -2.02 -0.36
N HIS A 69 -6.99 -2.55 -1.28
CA HIS A 69 -7.21 -1.93 -2.59
C HIS A 69 -8.00 -0.62 -2.46
N ALA A 70 -9.00 -0.59 -1.57
CA ALA A 70 -9.79 0.62 -1.33
C ALA A 70 -8.93 1.74 -0.74
N LEU A 71 -8.06 1.44 0.24
CA LEU A 71 -7.06 2.35 0.78
C LEU A 71 -6.16 2.89 -0.34
N ASN A 72 -5.51 1.99 -1.07
CA ASN A 72 -4.58 2.33 -2.14
C ASN A 72 -5.19 3.24 -3.20
N LYS A 73 -6.33 2.84 -3.79
CA LYS A 73 -6.99 3.62 -4.85
C LYS A 73 -7.56 4.93 -4.35
N THR A 74 -8.04 4.99 -3.11
CA THR A 74 -8.54 6.24 -2.53
C THR A 74 -7.40 7.26 -2.38
N LEU A 75 -6.23 6.83 -1.90
CA LEU A 75 -5.05 7.69 -1.80
C LEU A 75 -4.61 8.23 -3.17
N LYS A 76 -4.58 7.36 -4.20
CA LYS A 76 -4.28 7.77 -5.59
C LYS A 76 -5.31 8.77 -6.10
N ASP A 77 -6.59 8.53 -5.84
CA ASP A 77 -7.68 9.39 -6.29
C ASP A 77 -7.66 10.77 -5.61
N PHE A 78 -7.25 10.86 -4.34
CA PHE A 78 -7.02 12.15 -3.67
C PHE A 78 -6.00 12.99 -4.44
N ILE A 79 -4.88 12.37 -4.85
CA ILE A 79 -3.82 13.03 -5.61
C ILE A 79 -4.35 13.49 -6.97
N ILE A 80 -5.02 12.59 -7.70
CA ILE A 80 -5.52 12.86 -9.06
C ILE A 80 -6.55 13.99 -9.06
N ARG A 81 -7.53 13.95 -8.15
CA ARG A 81 -8.56 15.00 -8.04
C ARG A 81 -7.95 16.34 -7.67
N PHE A 82 -7.01 16.34 -6.71
CA PHE A 82 -6.30 17.56 -6.32
C PHE A 82 -5.51 18.14 -7.49
N LYS A 83 -4.64 17.35 -8.14
CA LYS A 83 -3.77 17.79 -9.25
C LYS A 83 -4.56 18.29 -10.46
N ASN A 84 -5.66 17.62 -10.82
CA ASN A 84 -6.54 18.11 -11.88
C ASN A 84 -7.14 19.48 -11.57
N SER A 85 -7.34 19.81 -10.30
CA SER A 85 -7.90 21.09 -9.87
C SER A 85 -6.86 22.16 -9.48
N SER A 86 -5.57 21.80 -9.43
CA SER A 86 -4.46 22.67 -9.01
C SER A 86 -3.50 23.04 -10.14
N GLY A 87 -3.94 22.89 -11.39
CA GLY A 87 -3.18 23.37 -12.56
C GLY A 87 -2.46 22.30 -13.38
N PHE A 88 -2.81 21.02 -13.24
CA PHE A 88 -2.21 19.93 -14.01
C PHE A 88 -3.22 19.18 -14.87
N LYS A 89 -2.76 18.59 -15.98
CA LYS A 89 -3.43 17.48 -16.66
C LYS A 89 -3.00 16.20 -15.94
N ALA A 90 -3.88 15.61 -15.13
CA ALA A 90 -3.56 14.39 -14.38
C ALA A 90 -4.47 13.23 -14.82
N PRO A 91 -4.16 12.54 -15.94
CA PRO A 91 -4.88 11.33 -16.31
C PRO A 91 -4.61 10.24 -15.27
N PHE A 92 -5.63 9.46 -14.96
CA PHE A 92 -5.50 8.27 -14.13
C PHE A 92 -5.90 7.04 -14.92
N ILE A 93 -4.90 6.20 -15.23
CA ILE A 93 -5.04 4.99 -16.05
C ILE A 93 -4.90 3.80 -15.12
N CYS A 94 -5.98 3.07 -14.91
CA CYS A 94 -5.94 1.87 -14.06
C CYS A 94 -5.26 0.71 -14.80
N GLY A 95 -4.42 -0.02 -14.07
CA GLY A 95 -3.71 -1.20 -14.55
C GLY A 95 -4.36 -2.49 -14.07
N TRP A 96 -4.10 -3.60 -14.77
CA TRP A 96 -4.38 -4.95 -14.28
C TRP A 96 -3.29 -5.93 -14.70
N ASP A 97 -2.84 -6.71 -13.72
CA ASP A 97 -1.91 -7.80 -13.93
C ASP A 97 -2.72 -9.08 -14.15
N THR A 98 -2.57 -9.65 -15.33
CA THR A 98 -3.44 -10.67 -15.88
C THR A 98 -2.74 -11.99 -16.18
N HIS A 99 -1.45 -12.13 -15.92
CA HIS A 99 -0.69 -13.36 -16.17
C HIS A 99 -0.34 -14.10 -14.88
N GLY A 100 0.11 -15.35 -14.99
CA GLY A 100 0.68 -16.11 -13.89
C GLY A 100 -0.24 -17.07 -13.13
N LEU A 101 0.33 -17.65 -12.09
CA LEU A 101 -0.19 -18.84 -11.39
C LEU A 101 -1.58 -18.70 -10.75
N PRO A 102 -1.97 -17.58 -10.09
CA PRO A 102 -3.28 -17.52 -9.44
C PRO A 102 -4.42 -17.69 -10.43
N ILE A 103 -4.30 -17.16 -11.66
CA ILE A 103 -5.30 -17.38 -12.70
C ILE A 103 -5.30 -18.84 -13.16
N GLU A 104 -4.12 -19.44 -13.43
CA GLU A 104 -4.04 -20.89 -13.76
C GLU A 104 -4.69 -21.74 -12.67
N THR A 105 -4.47 -21.39 -11.41
CA THR A 105 -4.99 -22.13 -10.25
C THR A 105 -6.51 -22.07 -10.19
N VAL A 106 -7.12 -20.90 -10.41
CA VAL A 106 -8.59 -20.76 -10.40
C VAL A 106 -9.20 -21.51 -11.57
N VAL A 107 -8.60 -21.41 -12.76
CA VAL A 107 -9.03 -22.18 -13.94
C VAL A 107 -8.94 -23.68 -13.66
N THR A 108 -7.84 -24.16 -13.07
CA THR A 108 -7.67 -25.59 -12.73
C THR A 108 -8.67 -26.05 -11.67
N LYS A 109 -8.92 -25.23 -10.64
CA LYS A 109 -9.94 -25.51 -9.60
C LYS A 109 -11.37 -25.58 -10.15
N SER A 110 -11.63 -25.03 -11.33
CA SER A 110 -12.94 -25.16 -12.00
C SER A 110 -13.16 -26.53 -12.66
N GLY A 111 -12.18 -27.44 -12.58
CA GLY A 111 -12.25 -28.80 -13.11
C GLY A 111 -11.49 -29.01 -14.43
N ILE A 112 -10.79 -27.99 -14.93
CA ILE A 112 -9.97 -28.07 -16.14
C ILE A 112 -8.60 -28.65 -15.78
N ASP A 113 -8.19 -29.72 -16.43
CA ASP A 113 -6.86 -30.30 -16.25
C ASP A 113 -5.84 -29.70 -17.22
N ARG A 114 -4.88 -28.96 -16.66
CA ARG A 114 -3.76 -28.34 -17.38
C ARG A 114 -2.94 -29.32 -18.21
N LYS A 115 -2.81 -30.59 -17.78
CA LYS A 115 -1.92 -31.58 -18.43
C LYS A 115 -2.54 -32.19 -19.68
N THR A 116 -3.87 -32.23 -19.75
CA THR A 116 -4.61 -32.83 -20.87
C THR A 116 -5.20 -31.79 -21.82
N THR A 117 -5.42 -30.56 -21.35
CA THR A 117 -5.93 -29.45 -22.17
C THR A 117 -4.84 -28.92 -23.11
N PRO A 118 -5.12 -28.73 -24.41
CA PRO A 118 -4.19 -28.07 -25.34
C PRO A 118 -3.75 -26.69 -24.81
N VAL A 119 -2.46 -26.36 -24.92
CA VAL A 119 -1.86 -25.16 -24.30
C VAL A 119 -2.59 -23.87 -24.68
N VAL A 120 -2.89 -23.68 -25.97
CA VAL A 120 -3.57 -22.48 -26.47
C VAL A 120 -5.01 -22.39 -25.97
N GLU A 121 -5.69 -23.53 -25.81
CA GLU A 121 -7.04 -23.58 -25.25
C GLU A 121 -7.03 -23.21 -23.77
N PHE A 122 -6.09 -23.76 -23.00
CA PHE A 122 -5.90 -23.40 -21.59
C PHE A 122 -5.60 -21.91 -21.41
N ARG A 123 -4.70 -21.34 -22.23
CA ARG A 123 -4.40 -19.90 -22.23
C ARG A 123 -5.65 -19.04 -22.51
N LYS A 124 -6.50 -19.43 -23.46
CA LYS A 124 -7.77 -18.74 -23.74
C LYS A 124 -8.74 -18.79 -22.56
N LEU A 125 -8.77 -19.88 -21.80
CA LEU A 125 -9.58 -19.99 -20.58
C LEU A 125 -9.06 -19.04 -19.50
N CYS A 126 -7.74 -18.92 -19.35
CA CYS A 126 -7.09 -17.96 -18.46
C CYS A 126 -7.40 -16.51 -18.88
N GLU A 127 -7.27 -16.17 -20.16
CA GLU A 127 -7.61 -14.86 -20.73
C GLU A 127 -9.07 -14.48 -20.41
N LYS A 128 -10.01 -15.39 -20.67
CA LYS A 128 -11.43 -15.18 -20.40
C LYS A 128 -11.71 -14.94 -18.91
N TYR A 129 -11.05 -15.68 -18.03
CA TYR A 129 -11.17 -15.48 -16.59
C TYR A 129 -10.60 -14.12 -16.18
N ALA A 130 -9.39 -13.78 -16.64
CA ALA A 130 -8.70 -12.54 -16.32
C ALA A 130 -9.55 -11.32 -16.73
N LEU A 131 -10.03 -11.27 -17.97
CA LEU A 131 -10.87 -10.18 -18.47
C LEU A 131 -12.18 -10.02 -17.67
N LYS A 132 -12.80 -11.13 -17.27
CA LYS A 132 -13.98 -11.09 -16.39
C LYS A 132 -13.65 -10.45 -15.04
N GLN A 133 -12.48 -10.74 -14.47
CA GLN A 133 -12.05 -10.14 -13.20
C GLN A 133 -11.68 -8.67 -13.34
N VAL A 134 -11.02 -8.29 -14.45
CA VAL A 134 -10.77 -6.88 -14.80
C VAL A 134 -12.08 -6.09 -14.78
N ASP A 135 -13.11 -6.59 -15.47
CA ASP A 135 -14.40 -5.90 -15.53
C ASP A 135 -15.13 -5.86 -14.18
N ASN A 136 -15.00 -6.91 -13.36
CA ASN A 136 -15.56 -6.94 -12.01
C ASN A 136 -14.88 -5.90 -11.11
N GLN A 137 -13.54 -5.92 -11.04
CA GLN A 137 -12.77 -5.00 -10.22
C GLN A 137 -12.90 -3.55 -10.70
N ALA A 138 -13.01 -3.30 -12.00
CA ALA A 138 -13.28 -1.96 -12.55
C ALA A 138 -14.62 -1.41 -12.05
N LYS A 139 -15.69 -2.24 -12.03
CA LYS A 139 -16.99 -1.86 -11.45
C LYS A 139 -16.89 -1.58 -9.96
N GLN A 140 -16.10 -2.36 -9.23
CA GLN A 140 -15.86 -2.17 -7.80
C GLN A 140 -15.10 -0.85 -7.52
N PHE A 141 -14.05 -0.53 -8.29
CA PHE A 141 -13.36 0.76 -8.19
C PHE A 141 -14.27 1.95 -8.55
N LYS A 142 -15.12 1.80 -9.57
CA LYS A 142 -16.13 2.80 -9.91
C LYS A 142 -17.09 3.04 -8.75
N ARG A 143 -17.57 1.97 -8.09
CA ARG A 143 -18.42 2.09 -6.90
C ARG A 143 -17.72 2.83 -5.76
N LEU A 144 -16.40 2.67 -5.60
CA LEU A 144 -15.56 3.40 -4.65
C LEU A 144 -15.27 4.87 -5.06
N GLY A 145 -15.89 5.36 -6.14
CA GLY A 145 -15.84 6.76 -6.55
C GLY A 145 -14.48 7.18 -7.11
N VAL A 146 -13.68 6.25 -7.63
CA VAL A 146 -12.39 6.54 -8.28
C VAL A 146 -12.62 7.38 -9.54
N PHE A 147 -11.93 8.51 -9.68
CA PHE A 147 -12.07 9.45 -10.79
C PHE A 147 -11.23 9.00 -11.99
N THR A 148 -11.77 8.07 -12.75
CA THR A 148 -11.13 7.53 -13.95
C THR A 148 -12.17 7.20 -15.01
N ASN A 149 -11.72 7.16 -16.27
CA ASN A 149 -12.47 6.55 -17.35
C ASN A 149 -12.18 5.04 -17.33
N THR A 150 -13.20 4.21 -17.16
CA THR A 150 -13.06 2.74 -17.07
C THR A 150 -12.56 2.10 -18.37
N ASP A 151 -12.70 2.79 -19.51
CA ASP A 151 -12.18 2.34 -20.81
C ASP A 151 -10.69 2.67 -20.95
N LEU A 152 -10.20 3.69 -20.23
CA LEU A 152 -8.79 4.08 -20.21
C LEU A 152 -8.03 3.21 -19.19
N LYS A 153 -7.72 1.98 -19.62
CA LYS A 153 -6.98 0.98 -18.84
C LYS A 153 -5.81 0.38 -19.59
N TYR A 154 -4.82 -0.10 -18.84
CA TYR A 154 -3.75 -0.95 -19.37
C TYR A 154 -3.84 -2.33 -18.73
N ILE A 155 -3.55 -3.37 -19.50
CA ILE A 155 -3.71 -4.77 -19.07
C ILE A 155 -2.53 -5.56 -19.61
N THR A 156 -1.88 -6.39 -18.79
CA THR A 156 -0.63 -7.06 -19.19
C THR A 156 -0.81 -8.05 -20.36
N LEU A 157 -1.98 -8.67 -20.52
CA LEU A 157 -2.27 -9.56 -21.66
C LEU A 157 -2.55 -8.83 -22.98
N GLN A 158 -2.59 -7.49 -23.00
CA GLN A 158 -2.78 -6.76 -24.25
C GLN A 158 -1.55 -6.95 -25.13
N HIS A 159 -1.79 -7.25 -26.41
CA HIS A 159 -0.73 -7.53 -27.36
C HIS A 159 0.37 -6.45 -27.39
N GLU A 160 -0.01 -5.16 -27.42
CA GLU A 160 0.96 -4.05 -27.37
C GLU A 160 1.84 -4.07 -26.12
N PHE A 161 1.27 -4.47 -24.97
CA PHE A 161 1.98 -4.56 -23.69
C PHE A 161 2.97 -5.74 -23.70
N GLU A 162 2.53 -6.93 -24.11
CA GLU A 162 3.40 -8.10 -24.26
C GLU A 162 4.57 -7.82 -25.22
N MET A 163 4.33 -7.04 -26.27
CA MET A 163 5.41 -6.64 -27.19
C MET A 163 6.42 -5.68 -26.55
N SER A 164 5.98 -4.74 -25.71
CA SER A 164 6.90 -3.90 -24.93
C SER A 164 7.76 -4.74 -23.97
N GLU A 165 7.19 -5.77 -23.35
CA GLU A 165 7.94 -6.72 -22.51
C GLU A 165 9.01 -7.49 -23.31
N LEU A 166 8.65 -8.02 -24.47
CA LEU A 166 9.60 -8.75 -25.32
C LEU A 166 10.74 -7.84 -25.83
N ARG A 167 10.45 -6.59 -26.17
CA ARG A 167 11.49 -5.60 -26.52
C ARG A 167 12.39 -5.26 -25.33
N LEU A 168 11.84 -5.19 -24.12
CA LEU A 168 12.63 -5.05 -22.90
C LEU A 168 13.57 -6.27 -22.73
N PHE A 169 13.05 -7.49 -22.88
CA PHE A 169 13.85 -8.71 -22.83
C PHE A 169 14.97 -8.71 -23.88
N GLN A 170 14.66 -8.34 -25.13
CA GLN A 170 15.65 -8.17 -26.20
C GLN A 170 16.76 -7.20 -25.80
N LYS A 171 16.41 -6.04 -25.26
CA LYS A 171 17.38 -5.04 -24.81
C LYS A 171 18.27 -5.51 -23.65
N MET A 172 17.72 -6.33 -22.74
CA MET A 172 18.50 -6.97 -21.69
C MET A 172 19.46 -8.02 -22.25
N PHE A 173 19.04 -8.75 -23.28
CA PHE A 173 19.87 -9.71 -24.00
C PHE A 173 21.02 -9.04 -24.75
N GLU A 174 20.75 -7.97 -25.50
CA GLU A 174 21.76 -7.15 -26.21
C GLU A 174 22.85 -6.59 -25.27
N LYS A 175 22.47 -6.27 -24.02
CA LYS A 175 23.40 -5.84 -22.96
C LYS A 175 24.17 -6.99 -22.31
N GLY A 176 23.95 -8.24 -22.73
CA GLY A 176 24.59 -9.43 -22.17
C GLY A 176 24.22 -9.69 -20.72
N LEU A 177 23.00 -9.31 -20.30
CA LEU A 177 22.51 -9.50 -18.92
C LEU A 177 21.76 -10.83 -18.76
N VAL A 178 21.12 -11.31 -19.84
CA VAL A 178 20.30 -12.52 -19.83
C VAL A 178 21.18 -13.76 -19.99
N TYR A 179 21.00 -14.75 -19.12
CA TYR A 179 21.71 -16.03 -19.23
C TYR A 179 20.87 -17.19 -18.66
N LYS A 180 21.18 -18.41 -19.09
CA LYS A 180 20.59 -19.64 -18.56
C LYS A 180 21.63 -20.42 -17.77
N ALA A 181 21.30 -20.83 -16.56
CA ALA A 181 22.20 -21.60 -15.70
C ALA A 181 21.46 -22.63 -14.87
N LEU A 182 22.16 -23.74 -14.55
CA LEU A 182 21.74 -24.67 -13.52
C LEU A 182 22.12 -24.07 -12.16
N LYS A 183 21.12 -23.73 -11.34
CA LYS A 183 21.32 -23.24 -9.97
C LYS A 183 20.29 -23.85 -9.03
N PRO A 184 20.62 -24.07 -7.74
CA PRO A 184 19.63 -24.33 -6.71
C PRO A 184 18.70 -23.13 -6.62
N ILE A 185 17.41 -23.40 -6.72
CA ILE A 185 16.38 -22.39 -6.55
C ILE A 185 15.31 -22.93 -5.60
N TYR A 186 14.52 -22.03 -5.02
CA TYR A 186 13.27 -22.44 -4.40
C TYR A 186 12.36 -23.06 -5.44
N TRP A 187 12.05 -24.33 -5.26
CA TRP A 187 11.11 -25.10 -6.05
C TRP A 187 9.90 -25.42 -5.19
N SER A 188 8.72 -25.15 -5.70
CA SER A 188 7.47 -25.51 -5.05
C SER A 188 6.87 -26.74 -5.75
N PRO A 189 6.94 -27.95 -5.15
CA PRO A 189 6.35 -29.15 -5.73
C PRO A 189 4.83 -29.08 -5.88
N SER A 190 4.15 -28.38 -4.98
CA SER A 190 2.70 -28.15 -5.05
C SER A 190 2.32 -27.27 -6.25
N SER A 191 3.20 -26.34 -6.59
CA SER A 191 3.08 -25.48 -7.75
C SER A 191 3.63 -26.15 -9.01
N GLU A 192 4.62 -27.05 -8.94
CA GLU A 192 5.42 -27.51 -10.10
C GLU A 192 6.14 -26.32 -10.77
N SER A 193 6.77 -25.42 -9.99
CA SER A 193 7.45 -24.23 -10.52
C SER A 193 8.54 -23.72 -9.59
N ALA A 194 9.53 -23.05 -10.20
CA ALA A 194 10.45 -22.14 -9.53
C ALA A 194 9.70 -21.00 -8.83
N LEU A 195 10.23 -20.54 -7.69
CA LEU A 195 9.80 -19.36 -6.96
C LEU A 195 10.99 -18.41 -6.73
N ALA A 196 10.74 -17.11 -6.83
CA ALA A 196 11.68 -16.09 -6.38
C ALA A 196 11.64 -15.95 -4.84
N GLU A 197 12.68 -15.38 -4.23
CA GLU A 197 12.71 -15.14 -2.77
C GLU A 197 11.54 -14.27 -2.28
N SER A 198 11.07 -13.33 -3.10
CA SER A 198 9.88 -12.51 -2.82
C SER A 198 8.57 -13.30 -2.77
N GLU A 199 8.57 -14.54 -3.26
CA GLU A 199 7.42 -15.46 -3.28
C GLU A 199 7.48 -16.51 -2.15
N ILE A 200 8.43 -16.36 -1.21
CA ILE A 200 8.60 -17.24 -0.05
C ILE A 200 8.05 -16.57 1.20
N GLU A 201 7.31 -17.35 1.98
CA GLU A 201 6.97 -16.99 3.35
C GLU A 201 7.44 -18.07 4.31
N TYR A 202 7.61 -17.71 5.58
CA TYR A 202 8.13 -18.62 6.58
C TYR A 202 7.02 -19.06 7.55
N GLN A 203 6.94 -20.37 7.79
CA GLN A 203 6.02 -20.97 8.76
C GLN A 203 6.74 -22.05 9.57
N ASP A 204 6.32 -22.25 10.81
CA ASP A 204 6.87 -23.29 11.66
C ASP A 204 6.42 -24.68 11.21
N VAL A 205 7.37 -25.59 11.01
CA VAL A 205 7.12 -27.00 10.65
C VAL A 205 7.84 -27.93 11.58
N LYS A 206 7.24 -29.10 11.82
CA LYS A 206 7.86 -30.18 12.58
C LYS A 206 8.67 -31.08 11.64
N SER A 207 9.98 -30.90 11.63
CA SER A 207 10.90 -31.63 10.74
C SER A 207 11.58 -32.80 11.45
N PRO A 208 11.77 -33.97 10.79
CA PRO A 208 12.63 -35.02 11.30
C PRO A 208 14.09 -34.55 11.31
N THR A 209 14.80 -34.83 12.39
CA THR A 209 16.20 -34.48 12.57
C THR A 209 16.99 -35.72 12.91
N ILE A 210 18.01 -36.01 12.10
CA ILE A 210 18.82 -37.22 12.23
C ILE A 210 20.29 -36.90 12.46
N PHE A 211 20.92 -37.75 13.26
CA PHE A 211 22.37 -37.84 13.39
C PHE A 211 22.82 -39.11 12.68
N VAL A 212 23.76 -38.97 11.73
CA VAL A 212 24.18 -40.07 10.86
C VAL A 212 25.68 -40.25 10.94
N ALA A 213 26.11 -41.50 11.15
CA ALA A 213 27.51 -41.91 11.14
C ALA A 213 27.94 -42.36 9.74
N MET A 214 29.05 -41.80 9.24
CA MET A 214 29.65 -42.14 7.95
C MET A 214 31.05 -42.71 8.17
N LYS A 215 31.27 -43.96 7.75
CA LYS A 215 32.49 -44.69 8.04
C LYS A 215 33.64 -44.25 7.13
N ILE A 216 34.77 -43.89 7.70
CA ILE A 216 36.02 -43.59 6.99
C ILE A 216 36.56 -44.86 6.36
N THR A 217 36.83 -44.78 5.05
CA THR A 217 37.40 -45.86 4.23
C THR A 217 38.87 -45.64 3.92
N GLU A 218 39.32 -44.37 3.93
CA GLU A 218 40.73 -43.99 3.78
C GLU A 218 41.00 -42.83 4.72
N GLY A 219 41.78 -43.10 5.77
CA GLY A 219 42.16 -42.14 6.79
C GLY A 219 43.54 -41.53 6.55
N ASN A 220 44.08 -40.86 7.55
CA ASN A 220 45.40 -40.24 7.55
C ASN A 220 46.07 -40.40 8.94
N GLU A 221 47.07 -39.57 9.27
CA GLU A 221 47.76 -39.64 10.57
C GLU A 221 46.87 -39.25 11.77
N PHE A 222 45.75 -38.58 11.55
CA PHE A 222 44.82 -38.10 12.60
C PHE A 222 43.60 -39.01 12.79
N VAL A 223 43.13 -39.65 11.72
CA VAL A 223 41.92 -40.49 11.70
C VAL A 223 42.18 -41.80 10.94
N SER A 224 41.63 -42.91 11.43
CA SER A 224 41.89 -44.25 10.87
C SER A 224 40.68 -44.80 10.12
N VAL A 225 40.92 -45.82 9.29
CA VAL A 225 39.85 -46.62 8.68
C VAL A 225 38.95 -47.19 9.78
N GLY A 226 37.64 -47.01 9.61
CA GLY A 226 36.63 -47.44 10.59
C GLY A 226 36.22 -46.37 11.60
N ASP A 227 36.91 -45.23 11.66
CA ASP A 227 36.39 -44.05 12.37
C ASP A 227 35.19 -43.48 11.64
N GLU A 228 34.30 -42.80 12.35
CA GLU A 228 33.01 -42.40 11.81
C GLU A 228 32.80 -40.88 11.93
N ILE A 229 32.55 -40.24 10.80
CA ILE A 229 32.17 -38.84 10.72
C ILE A 229 30.69 -38.74 11.08
N VAL A 230 30.35 -37.87 12.04
CA VAL A 230 28.94 -37.65 12.42
C VAL A 230 28.42 -36.39 11.78
N ILE A 231 27.39 -36.55 10.94
CA ILE A 231 26.65 -35.43 10.34
C ILE A 231 25.30 -35.27 11.01
N TRP A 232 24.73 -34.08 10.84
CA TRP A 232 23.40 -33.73 11.30
C TRP A 232 22.59 -33.11 10.16
N THR A 233 21.32 -33.47 10.04
CA THR A 233 20.41 -32.83 9.08
C THR A 233 18.96 -32.87 9.54
N THR A 234 18.20 -31.84 9.13
CA THR A 234 16.74 -31.75 9.27
C THR A 234 15.99 -32.22 8.01
N THR A 235 16.72 -32.65 6.97
CA THR A 235 16.17 -33.10 5.69
C THR A 235 16.69 -34.49 5.31
N PRO A 236 16.27 -35.57 6.01
CA PRO A 236 16.72 -36.94 5.73
C PRO A 236 16.64 -37.34 4.25
N TRP A 237 15.61 -36.89 3.53
CA TRP A 237 15.43 -37.11 2.10
C TRP A 237 16.58 -36.60 1.22
N THR A 238 17.46 -35.73 1.71
CA THR A 238 18.65 -35.26 0.97
C THR A 238 19.85 -36.21 1.08
N ILE A 239 19.86 -37.12 2.07
CA ILE A 239 20.96 -38.08 2.30
C ILE A 239 21.28 -38.99 1.10
N PRO A 240 20.29 -39.53 0.35
CA PRO A 240 20.54 -40.23 -0.91
C PRO A 240 21.42 -39.46 -1.91
N SER A 241 21.39 -38.13 -1.85
CA SER A 241 22.14 -37.25 -2.74
C SER A 241 23.41 -36.67 -2.10
N ASN A 242 23.90 -37.25 -1.01
CA ASN A 242 25.17 -36.84 -0.43
C ASN A 242 26.33 -37.10 -1.42
N GLN A 243 27.16 -36.07 -1.60
CA GLN A 243 28.32 -36.08 -2.50
C GLN A 243 29.63 -35.74 -1.77
N LEU A 244 29.56 -34.94 -0.71
CA LEU A 244 30.71 -34.52 0.10
C LEU A 244 30.32 -34.34 1.57
N ALA A 245 31.31 -34.16 2.45
CA ALA A 245 31.12 -33.69 3.81
C ALA A 245 32.01 -32.46 4.03
N ALA A 246 31.45 -31.38 4.56
CA ALA A 246 32.15 -30.12 4.76
C ALA A 246 32.53 -29.91 6.23
N VAL A 247 33.75 -29.43 6.44
CA VAL A 247 34.31 -28.99 7.72
C VAL A 247 34.83 -27.57 7.61
N SER A 248 35.05 -26.90 8.74
CA SER A 248 35.72 -25.59 8.78
C SER A 248 37.16 -25.75 9.25
N GLU A 249 38.11 -25.07 8.60
CA GLU A 249 39.51 -25.05 9.03
C GLU A 249 39.69 -24.39 10.41
N ASN A 250 38.79 -23.49 10.78
CA ASN A 250 38.85 -22.71 12.02
C ASN A 250 38.20 -23.39 13.23
N ILE A 251 37.58 -24.56 13.04
CA ILE A 251 36.92 -25.32 14.10
C ILE A 251 37.84 -26.45 14.57
N GLU A 252 37.93 -26.63 15.89
CA GLU A 252 38.59 -27.77 16.51
C GLU A 252 37.63 -28.96 16.57
N TYR A 253 38.05 -30.11 16.06
CA TYR A 253 37.34 -31.38 16.05
C TYR A 253 37.99 -32.38 16.99
N VAL A 254 37.19 -33.32 17.48
CA VAL A 254 37.63 -34.37 18.40
C VAL A 254 37.25 -35.75 17.88
N LEU A 255 38.20 -36.67 17.98
CA LEU A 255 37.94 -38.10 17.83
C LEU A 255 37.57 -38.65 19.20
N VAL A 256 36.33 -39.08 19.36
CA VAL A 256 35.78 -39.58 20.62
C VAL A 256 35.44 -41.06 20.53
N LYS A 257 35.84 -41.85 21.53
CA LYS A 257 35.44 -43.24 21.69
C LYS A 257 34.17 -43.33 22.54
N VAL A 258 33.15 -43.98 22.01
CA VAL A 258 31.91 -44.31 22.72
C VAL A 258 31.70 -45.81 22.56
N GLU A 259 31.73 -46.54 23.67
CA GLU A 259 31.74 -48.01 23.68
C GLU A 259 32.84 -48.59 22.75
N SER A 260 32.45 -49.25 21.66
CA SER A 260 33.33 -49.85 20.65
C SER A 260 33.56 -48.98 19.42
N ARG A 261 32.83 -47.87 19.27
CA ARG A 261 32.85 -47.00 18.08
C ARG A 261 33.67 -45.73 18.33
N ARG A 262 34.19 -45.14 17.27
CA ARG A 262 34.98 -43.90 17.31
C ARG A 262 34.35 -42.87 16.37
N PHE A 263 33.96 -41.73 16.91
CA PHE A 263 33.22 -40.68 16.22
C PHE A 263 34.02 -39.39 16.12
N ILE A 264 33.81 -38.64 15.05
CA ILE A 264 34.40 -37.31 14.83
C ILE A 264 33.28 -36.28 14.85
N VAL A 265 33.42 -35.29 15.72
CA VAL A 265 32.50 -34.16 15.91
C VAL A 265 33.28 -32.89 16.27
N ALA A 266 32.67 -31.72 16.10
CA ALA A 266 33.25 -30.48 16.61
C ALA A 266 33.32 -30.49 18.15
N LYS A 267 34.44 -30.03 18.69
CA LYS A 267 34.74 -30.06 20.13
C LYS A 267 33.70 -29.32 20.96
N ASN A 268 33.31 -28.13 20.52
CA ASN A 268 32.35 -27.27 21.23
C ASN A 268 30.93 -27.85 21.25
N LEU A 269 30.61 -28.74 20.30
CA LEU A 269 29.30 -29.40 20.21
C LEU A 269 29.28 -30.78 20.88
N LEU A 270 30.42 -31.32 21.33
CA LEU A 270 30.53 -32.69 21.84
C LEU A 270 29.55 -32.98 22.97
N GLU A 271 29.46 -32.11 23.97
CA GLU A 271 28.55 -32.29 25.12
C GLU A 271 27.08 -32.30 24.67
N SER A 272 26.70 -31.35 23.80
CA SER A 272 25.35 -31.26 23.24
C SER A 272 25.00 -32.51 22.41
N ILE A 273 25.92 -32.98 21.56
CA ILE A 273 25.74 -34.19 20.74
C ILE A 273 25.61 -35.42 21.63
N SER A 274 26.49 -35.56 22.63
CA SER A 274 26.46 -36.65 23.61
C SER A 274 25.09 -36.74 24.28
N ASN A 275 24.59 -35.62 24.79
CA ASN A 275 23.28 -35.53 25.45
C ASN A 275 22.12 -35.84 24.48
N GLN A 276 22.17 -35.35 23.25
CA GLN A 276 21.10 -35.54 22.27
C GLN A 276 21.01 -36.97 21.74
N ILE A 277 22.16 -37.57 21.42
CA ILE A 277 22.22 -38.97 20.96
C ILE A 277 21.93 -39.91 22.13
N GLY A 278 22.38 -39.55 23.34
CA GLY A 278 22.30 -40.36 24.54
C GLY A 278 23.56 -41.20 24.74
N TRP A 279 24.73 -40.67 24.39
CA TRP A 279 26.00 -41.27 24.76
C TRP A 279 26.17 -41.14 26.28
N GLY A 280 26.46 -42.27 26.94
CA GLY A 280 26.83 -42.29 28.36
C GLY A 280 28.26 -41.79 28.53
N ASP A 281 29.17 -42.67 28.98
CA ASP A 281 30.58 -42.33 29.08
C ASP A 281 31.25 -42.30 27.70
N TYR A 282 32.03 -41.25 27.44
CA TYR A 282 32.85 -41.12 26.25
C TYR A 282 34.28 -40.71 26.59
N LYS A 283 35.23 -41.09 25.75
CA LYS A 283 36.66 -40.76 25.93
C LYS A 283 37.22 -40.06 24.69
N ILE A 284 37.72 -38.85 24.85
CA ILE A 284 38.45 -38.15 23.78
C ILE A 284 39.78 -38.87 23.55
N ILE A 285 40.01 -39.30 22.31
CA ILE A 285 41.24 -39.98 21.87
C ILE A 285 42.23 -38.97 21.29
N ASN A 286 41.74 -38.05 20.46
CA ASN A 286 42.56 -37.08 19.74
C ASN A 286 41.75 -35.79 19.46
N ASN A 287 42.45 -34.68 19.22
CA ASN A 287 41.89 -33.41 18.79
C ASN A 287 42.74 -32.79 17.67
N PHE A 288 42.09 -32.12 16.73
CA PHE A 288 42.74 -31.52 15.55
C PHE A 288 41.84 -30.46 14.93
N TYR A 289 42.40 -29.56 14.13
CA TYR A 289 41.63 -28.60 13.35
C TYR A 289 41.08 -29.24 12.07
N GLY A 290 40.03 -28.64 11.50
CA GLY A 290 39.32 -29.21 10.35
C GLY A 290 40.17 -29.34 9.08
N ASP A 291 41.25 -28.57 8.95
CA ASP A 291 42.21 -28.70 7.86
C ASP A 291 42.81 -30.12 7.77
N LYS A 292 42.90 -30.82 8.92
CA LYS A 292 43.41 -32.20 9.00
C LYS A 292 42.45 -33.26 8.50
N LEU A 293 41.18 -32.90 8.25
CA LEU A 293 40.18 -33.82 7.71
C LEU A 293 40.04 -33.72 6.19
N ILE A 294 40.66 -32.74 5.53
CA ILE A 294 40.54 -32.55 4.08
C ILE A 294 40.99 -33.81 3.32
N ASP A 295 40.23 -34.18 2.29
CA ASP A 295 40.44 -35.36 1.43
C ASP A 295 40.34 -36.73 2.14
N VAL A 296 40.03 -36.79 3.44
CA VAL A 296 39.65 -38.04 4.12
C VAL A 296 38.44 -38.64 3.41
N LYS A 297 38.54 -39.92 3.04
CA LYS A 297 37.48 -40.61 2.29
C LYS A 297 36.57 -41.40 3.21
N TYR A 298 35.28 -41.32 2.95
CA TYR A 298 34.25 -42.02 3.70
C TYR A 298 33.25 -42.73 2.78
N ALA A 299 32.68 -43.82 3.26
CA ALA A 299 31.61 -44.53 2.58
C ALA A 299 30.29 -43.77 2.74
N HIS A 300 29.56 -43.60 1.64
CA HIS A 300 28.25 -42.96 1.63
C HIS A 300 27.31 -43.62 2.65
N PRO A 301 26.53 -42.84 3.41
CA PRO A 301 25.72 -43.35 4.53
C PRO A 301 24.70 -44.43 4.12
N LEU A 302 24.20 -44.42 2.89
CA LEU A 302 23.31 -45.46 2.36
C LEU A 302 23.98 -46.46 1.41
N TYR A 303 25.05 -46.05 0.71
CA TYR A 303 25.56 -46.75 -0.47
C TYR A 303 27.03 -47.12 -0.29
N ASP A 304 27.32 -48.27 0.31
CA ASP A 304 28.67 -48.63 0.76
C ASP A 304 29.76 -48.60 -0.32
N LYS A 305 29.36 -48.80 -1.58
CA LYS A 305 30.26 -48.77 -2.74
C LYS A 305 30.58 -47.35 -3.23
N LYS A 306 29.82 -46.35 -2.81
CA LYS A 306 30.03 -44.94 -3.16
C LYS A 306 30.95 -44.31 -2.12
N ILE A 307 32.13 -43.89 -2.54
CA ILE A 307 33.14 -43.26 -1.69
C ILE A 307 33.16 -41.77 -1.99
N ASN A 308 32.97 -40.96 -0.94
CA ASN A 308 33.01 -39.50 -0.98
C ASN A 308 34.20 -39.01 -0.15
N LYS A 309 34.44 -37.69 -0.16
CA LYS A 309 35.55 -37.07 0.58
C LYS A 309 35.11 -35.87 1.41
N VAL A 310 35.92 -35.55 2.41
CA VAL A 310 35.75 -34.36 3.24
C VAL A 310 36.41 -33.14 2.57
N VAL A 311 35.77 -31.99 2.66
CA VAL A 311 36.19 -30.72 2.04
C VAL A 311 36.00 -29.56 3.00
N LEU A 312 36.54 -28.38 2.65
CA LEU A 312 36.24 -27.15 3.37
C LEU A 312 34.88 -26.57 2.94
N GLY A 313 34.09 -26.12 3.93
CA GLY A 313 32.85 -25.38 3.71
C GLY A 313 32.86 -24.06 4.45
N HIS A 314 32.58 -22.97 3.73
CA HIS A 314 32.57 -21.61 4.27
C HIS A 314 31.40 -21.33 5.22
N HIS A 315 30.32 -22.11 5.14
CA HIS A 315 29.11 -21.96 5.94
C HIS A 315 29.11 -22.84 7.21
N VAL A 316 30.15 -23.65 7.44
CA VAL A 316 30.21 -24.58 8.55
C VAL A 316 30.55 -23.84 9.85
N THR A 317 29.69 -23.95 10.86
CA THR A 317 29.86 -23.36 12.19
C THR A 317 29.84 -24.44 13.28
N ASP A 318 30.24 -24.08 14.50
CA ASP A 318 30.17 -24.92 15.70
C ASP A 318 29.07 -24.46 16.70
N GLU A 319 28.08 -23.71 16.21
CA GLU A 319 26.95 -23.24 17.02
C GLU A 319 25.81 -24.28 17.13
N ALA A 320 25.62 -25.10 16.09
CA ALA A 320 24.55 -26.09 16.03
C ALA A 320 24.93 -27.32 15.18
N GLY A 321 24.22 -28.43 15.38
CA GLY A 321 24.45 -29.68 14.63
C GLY A 321 25.66 -30.46 15.16
N THR A 322 26.58 -30.83 14.28
CA THR A 322 27.80 -31.61 14.63
C THR A 322 29.10 -30.91 14.28
N GLY A 323 29.02 -29.74 13.66
CA GLY A 323 30.15 -29.04 13.04
C GLY A 323 30.69 -29.72 11.77
N ILE A 324 29.99 -30.74 11.26
CA ILE A 324 30.28 -31.40 9.99
C ILE A 324 28.98 -31.46 9.19
N VAL A 325 28.97 -30.82 8.03
CA VAL A 325 27.76 -30.67 7.21
C VAL A 325 27.83 -31.61 6.03
N HIS A 326 26.79 -32.41 5.83
CA HIS A 326 26.69 -33.26 4.64
C HIS A 326 26.31 -32.38 3.44
N ILE A 327 26.95 -32.59 2.29
CA ILE A 327 26.77 -31.75 1.11
C ILE A 327 26.01 -32.54 0.05
N ALA A 328 24.82 -32.05 -0.30
CA ALA A 328 24.01 -32.51 -1.41
C ALA A 328 23.89 -31.38 -2.43
N GLY A 329 24.82 -31.31 -3.39
CA GLY A 329 25.01 -30.17 -4.29
C GLY A 329 23.79 -29.78 -5.12
N GLY A 330 22.79 -30.67 -5.22
CA GLY A 330 21.52 -30.44 -5.89
C GLY A 330 20.44 -29.71 -5.07
N PHE A 331 20.61 -29.56 -3.75
CA PHE A 331 19.52 -29.19 -2.84
C PHE A 331 19.87 -28.06 -1.85
N GLY A 332 20.94 -27.31 -2.09
CA GLY A 332 21.33 -26.15 -1.29
C GLY A 332 22.28 -25.23 -2.06
N GLU A 333 22.22 -23.92 -1.79
CA GLU A 333 23.08 -22.94 -2.46
C GLU A 333 24.55 -23.10 -2.07
N ASP A 334 24.83 -23.15 -0.77
CA ASP A 334 26.18 -23.38 -0.27
C ASP A 334 26.72 -24.75 -0.70
N ASP A 335 25.87 -25.79 -0.66
CA ASP A 335 26.18 -27.14 -1.12
C ASP A 335 26.59 -27.16 -2.59
N PHE A 336 25.85 -26.44 -3.44
CA PHE A 336 26.13 -26.31 -4.86
C PHE A 336 27.46 -25.61 -5.10
N ILE A 337 27.73 -24.51 -4.39
CA ILE A 337 28.99 -23.78 -4.50
C ILE A 337 30.17 -24.70 -4.13
N ILE A 338 30.04 -25.46 -3.05
CA ILE A 338 31.08 -26.40 -2.59
C ILE A 338 31.27 -27.56 -3.58
N ALA A 339 30.18 -28.17 -4.06
CA ALA A 339 30.23 -29.24 -5.06
C ALA A 339 30.94 -28.75 -6.34
N LYS A 340 30.55 -27.57 -6.85
CA LYS A 340 31.14 -26.96 -8.04
C LYS A 340 32.63 -26.63 -7.86
N LYS A 341 33.02 -26.05 -6.72
CA LYS A 341 34.45 -25.79 -6.39
C LYS A 341 35.30 -27.06 -6.39
N ASN A 342 34.69 -28.20 -6.10
CA ASN A 342 35.34 -29.52 -6.09
C ASN A 342 35.13 -30.31 -7.39
N ASN A 343 34.65 -29.67 -8.47
CA ASN A 343 34.37 -30.30 -9.77
C ASN A 343 33.39 -31.48 -9.68
N ILE A 344 32.40 -31.38 -8.80
CA ILE A 344 31.33 -32.36 -8.66
C ILE A 344 30.06 -31.80 -9.30
N GLU A 345 29.50 -32.56 -10.23
CA GLU A 345 28.22 -32.22 -10.84
C GLU A 345 27.09 -32.30 -9.79
N PRO A 346 26.26 -31.27 -9.63
CA PRO A 346 25.11 -31.28 -8.72
C PRO A 346 24.16 -32.43 -9.01
N PHE A 347 23.81 -33.22 -7.99
CA PHE A 347 22.87 -34.33 -8.11
C PHE A 347 21.56 -34.01 -7.39
N ALA A 348 20.47 -33.85 -8.16
CA ALA A 348 19.13 -33.53 -7.67
C ALA A 348 18.07 -34.44 -8.31
N PRO A 349 18.01 -35.74 -7.97
CA PRO A 349 17.18 -36.74 -8.65
C PRO A 349 15.70 -36.64 -8.23
N ILE A 350 15.12 -35.44 -8.25
CA ILE A 350 13.73 -35.14 -7.92
C ILE A 350 13.08 -34.45 -9.12
N ASP A 351 11.86 -34.88 -9.46
CA ASP A 351 11.03 -34.33 -10.52
C ASP A 351 10.26 -33.08 -10.07
N ASP A 352 9.46 -32.54 -10.99
CA ASP A 352 8.70 -31.31 -10.77
C ASP A 352 7.62 -31.44 -9.68
N GLN A 353 7.17 -32.67 -9.38
CA GLN A 353 6.18 -33.00 -8.36
C GLN A 353 6.83 -33.32 -7.00
N GLY A 354 8.16 -33.17 -6.86
CA GLY A 354 8.85 -33.51 -5.63
C GLY A 354 9.03 -35.02 -5.43
N LYS A 355 8.95 -35.82 -6.49
CA LYS A 355 9.18 -37.27 -6.45
C LYS A 355 10.54 -37.63 -7.00
N PHE A 356 11.17 -38.67 -6.46
CA PHE A 356 12.45 -39.12 -6.97
C PHE A 356 12.34 -39.69 -8.40
N THR A 357 13.26 -39.29 -9.29
CA THR A 357 13.30 -39.71 -10.70
C THR A 357 13.94 -41.09 -10.88
N LYS A 358 13.93 -41.64 -12.10
CA LYS A 358 14.68 -42.87 -12.42
C LYS A 358 16.20 -42.73 -12.23
N GLU A 359 16.73 -41.52 -12.13
CA GLU A 359 18.17 -41.30 -11.94
C GLU A 359 18.67 -41.85 -10.60
N ILE A 360 17.82 -41.92 -9.57
CA ILE A 360 18.18 -42.53 -8.29
C ILE A 360 18.27 -44.06 -8.37
N ALA A 361 17.66 -44.69 -9.38
CA ALA A 361 17.58 -46.15 -9.48
C ALA A 361 18.95 -46.83 -9.59
N GLN A 362 19.97 -46.11 -10.08
CA GLN A 362 21.35 -46.59 -10.10
C GLN A 362 21.94 -46.82 -8.70
N TYR A 363 21.35 -46.20 -7.67
CA TYR A 363 21.77 -46.29 -6.27
C TYR A 363 20.70 -46.96 -5.38
N ASP A 364 19.43 -46.61 -5.58
CA ASP A 364 18.31 -47.08 -4.77
C ASP A 364 16.99 -47.08 -5.56
N GLU A 365 16.60 -48.27 -6.03
CA GLU A 365 15.35 -48.46 -6.78
C GLU A 365 14.09 -48.22 -5.93
N GLN A 366 14.18 -48.36 -4.60
CA GLN A 366 13.02 -48.18 -3.70
C GLN A 366 12.54 -46.74 -3.62
N LEU A 367 13.41 -45.78 -3.95
CA LEU A 367 13.07 -44.35 -3.91
C LEU A 367 12.37 -43.89 -5.19
N VAL A 368 12.44 -44.62 -6.30
CA VAL A 368 11.86 -44.17 -7.57
C VAL A 368 10.35 -43.92 -7.44
N ASN A 369 9.88 -42.74 -7.87
CA ASN A 369 8.51 -42.23 -7.75
C ASN A 369 8.02 -41.97 -6.32
N VAL A 370 8.89 -42.05 -5.30
CA VAL A 370 8.53 -41.69 -3.91
C VAL A 370 8.61 -40.18 -3.73
N PHE A 371 7.60 -39.59 -3.09
CA PHE A 371 7.61 -38.17 -2.73
C PHE A 371 8.67 -37.88 -1.65
N TYR A 372 9.37 -36.74 -1.75
CA TYR A 372 10.54 -36.47 -0.91
C TYR A 372 10.25 -36.57 0.60
N GLU A 373 9.06 -36.15 1.06
CA GLU A 373 8.71 -36.27 2.49
C GLU A 373 8.55 -37.73 2.93
N ASP A 374 7.94 -38.56 2.09
CA ASP A 374 7.75 -39.99 2.35
C ASP A 374 9.10 -40.73 2.33
N ALA A 375 10.04 -40.26 1.51
CA ALA A 375 11.40 -40.79 1.46
C ALA A 375 12.15 -40.65 2.80
N ASN A 376 11.80 -39.68 3.66
CA ASN A 376 12.41 -39.53 4.98
C ASN A 376 12.31 -40.81 5.83
N LYS A 377 11.16 -41.50 5.76
CA LYS A 377 10.92 -42.75 6.50
C LYS A 377 11.78 -43.88 5.94
N ILE A 378 11.83 -44.02 4.61
CA ILE A 378 12.61 -45.05 3.92
C ILE A 378 14.10 -44.87 4.26
N VAL A 379 14.62 -43.65 4.09
CA VAL A 379 16.01 -43.31 4.43
C VAL A 379 16.32 -43.61 5.89
N GLY A 380 15.43 -43.20 6.82
CA GLY A 380 15.62 -43.47 8.25
C GLY A 380 15.70 -44.97 8.57
N MET A 381 14.83 -45.79 7.97
CA MET A 381 14.84 -47.24 8.14
C MET A 381 16.13 -47.88 7.59
N GLN A 382 16.56 -47.51 6.38
CA GLN A 382 17.81 -48.04 5.80
C GLN A 382 19.05 -47.66 6.64
N LEU A 383 19.11 -46.42 7.15
CA LEU A 383 20.20 -45.99 8.04
C LEU A 383 20.20 -46.78 9.36
N GLN A 384 19.03 -47.11 9.90
CA GLN A 384 18.90 -47.91 11.11
C GLN A 384 19.35 -49.36 10.87
N GLU A 385 18.91 -49.98 9.77
CA GLU A 385 19.33 -51.34 9.37
C GLU A 385 20.85 -51.46 9.20
N LYS A 386 21.49 -50.40 8.71
CA LYS A 386 22.96 -50.31 8.56
C LYS A 386 23.70 -49.87 9.83
N ASN A 387 23.01 -49.66 10.95
CA ASN A 387 23.57 -49.15 12.22
C ASN A 387 24.30 -47.79 12.07
N ARG A 388 23.81 -46.95 11.16
CA ARG A 388 24.34 -45.59 10.86
C ARG A 388 23.46 -44.47 11.38
N LEU A 389 22.19 -44.75 11.68
CA LEU A 389 21.32 -43.80 12.37
C LEU A 389 21.67 -43.79 13.87
N LEU A 390 22.34 -42.73 14.33
CA LEU A 390 22.67 -42.57 15.75
C LEU A 390 21.47 -42.08 16.57
N LYS A 391 20.68 -41.18 15.99
CA LYS A 391 19.48 -40.63 16.63
C LYS A 391 18.51 -40.10 15.59
N LEU A 392 17.21 -40.30 15.82
CA LEU A 392 16.12 -39.60 15.16
C LEU A 392 15.31 -38.86 16.23
N LYS A 393 15.04 -37.58 15.98
CA LYS A 393 14.11 -36.74 16.78
C LYS A 393 13.31 -35.83 15.86
N PHE A 394 12.36 -35.10 16.42
CA PHE A 394 11.60 -34.09 15.68
C PHE A 394 11.81 -32.73 16.32
N VAL A 395 12.03 -31.71 15.49
CA VAL A 395 12.20 -30.32 15.92
C VAL A 395 11.21 -29.43 15.19
N SER A 396 10.68 -28.43 15.88
CA SER A 396 9.88 -27.37 15.26
C SER A 396 10.79 -26.19 14.95
N HIS A 397 10.75 -25.71 13.71
CA HIS A 397 11.54 -24.57 13.26
C HIS A 397 10.86 -23.89 12.07
N SER A 398 11.23 -22.63 11.83
CA SER A 398 10.74 -21.84 10.72
C SER A 398 11.30 -22.36 9.39
N TYR A 399 10.42 -22.63 8.42
CA TYR A 399 10.78 -23.22 7.13
C TYR A 399 10.09 -22.48 5.97
N PRO A 400 10.72 -22.37 4.80
CA PRO A 400 10.15 -21.67 3.66
C PRO A 400 8.94 -22.41 3.07
N HIS A 401 7.92 -21.65 2.74
CA HIS A 401 6.66 -22.08 2.13
C HIS A 401 6.33 -21.21 0.93
N ASP A 402 5.63 -21.81 -0.02
CA ASP A 402 5.04 -21.10 -1.14
C ASP A 402 3.95 -20.16 -0.59
N TRP A 403 4.13 -18.84 -0.82
CA TRP A 403 3.23 -17.81 -0.34
C TRP A 403 1.77 -17.98 -0.78
N ARG A 404 1.51 -18.71 -1.87
CA ARG A 404 0.17 -18.95 -2.41
C ARG A 404 -0.40 -20.27 -1.93
N THR A 405 0.33 -21.36 -2.06
CA THR A 405 -0.18 -22.71 -1.71
C THR A 405 -0.06 -23.04 -0.23
N LYS A 406 0.76 -22.28 0.52
CA LYS A 406 1.04 -22.50 1.95
C LYS A 406 1.68 -23.87 2.21
N LYS A 407 2.34 -24.46 1.22
CA LYS A 407 3.03 -25.75 1.30
C LYS A 407 4.54 -25.55 1.33
N PRO A 408 5.31 -26.48 1.94
CA PRO A 408 6.77 -26.38 2.00
C PRO A 408 7.39 -26.31 0.60
N VAL A 409 8.47 -25.53 0.48
CA VAL A 409 9.31 -25.49 -0.73
C VAL A 409 10.62 -26.21 -0.47
N ILE A 410 11.24 -26.71 -1.53
CA ILE A 410 12.56 -27.34 -1.46
C ILE A 410 13.55 -26.52 -2.29
N TYR A 411 14.83 -26.50 -1.90
CA TYR A 411 15.86 -26.11 -2.84
C TYR A 411 16.08 -27.25 -3.83
N ARG A 412 16.12 -26.95 -5.13
CA ARG A 412 16.38 -27.91 -6.21
C ARG A 412 17.16 -27.24 -7.33
N CYS A 413 18.23 -27.88 -7.79
CA CYS A 413 18.96 -27.48 -8.99
C CYS A 413 18.08 -27.66 -10.23
N THR A 414 17.76 -26.56 -10.90
CA THR A 414 17.05 -26.58 -12.18
C THR A 414 17.65 -25.54 -13.13
N TYR A 415 17.57 -25.80 -14.44
CA TYR A 415 17.97 -24.80 -15.43
C TYR A 415 16.92 -23.69 -15.45
N GLN A 416 17.35 -22.46 -15.17
CA GLN A 416 16.48 -21.29 -15.17
C GLN A 416 17.16 -20.13 -15.92
N TRP A 417 16.34 -19.19 -16.35
CA TRP A 417 16.76 -17.92 -16.95
C TRP A 417 16.91 -16.85 -15.87
N PHE A 418 18.01 -16.11 -15.97
CA PHE A 418 18.38 -15.09 -15.02
C PHE A 418 18.73 -13.79 -15.75
N ILE A 419 18.49 -12.67 -15.07
CA ILE A 419 19.11 -11.38 -15.39
C ILE A 419 20.23 -11.14 -14.37
N ASN A 420 21.46 -10.98 -14.87
CA ASN A 420 22.62 -10.59 -14.07
C ASN A 420 22.54 -9.09 -13.75
N LEU A 421 22.11 -8.75 -12.53
CA LEU A 421 21.96 -7.37 -12.09
C LEU A 421 23.29 -6.74 -11.67
N GLU A 422 24.30 -7.54 -11.33
CA GLU A 422 25.62 -7.06 -10.89
C GLU A 422 26.25 -6.10 -11.90
N LYS A 423 26.10 -6.41 -13.20
CA LYS A 423 26.63 -5.57 -14.30
C LYS A 423 26.01 -4.17 -14.38
N VAL A 424 24.82 -3.97 -13.83
CA VAL A 424 24.05 -2.72 -13.90
C VAL A 424 23.67 -2.18 -12.52
N LYS A 425 24.21 -2.77 -11.45
CA LYS A 425 23.85 -2.47 -10.06
C LYS A 425 24.14 -1.02 -9.71
N SER A 426 25.28 -0.48 -10.13
CA SER A 426 25.65 0.92 -9.91
C SER A 426 24.63 1.89 -10.51
N ASP A 427 24.14 1.63 -11.72
CA ASP A 427 23.15 2.49 -12.39
C ASP A 427 21.78 2.40 -11.70
N ILE A 428 21.39 1.20 -11.25
CA ILE A 428 20.15 0.98 -10.49
C ILE A 428 20.18 1.77 -9.18
N LEU A 429 21.26 1.63 -8.40
CA LEU A 429 21.40 2.31 -7.11
C LEU A 429 21.47 3.84 -7.28
N LYS A 430 22.15 4.33 -8.32
CA LYS A 430 22.16 5.75 -8.68
C LYS A 430 20.74 6.28 -8.98
N ASN A 431 19.93 5.51 -9.69
CA ASN A 431 18.54 5.89 -9.95
C ASN A 431 17.70 5.88 -8.67
N VAL A 432 17.90 4.92 -7.76
CA VAL A 432 17.27 4.92 -6.43
C VAL A 432 17.67 6.16 -5.64
N ASP A 433 18.92 6.61 -5.69
CA ASP A 433 19.35 7.82 -4.99
C ASP A 433 18.73 9.10 -5.55
N SER A 434 18.36 9.11 -6.84
CA SER A 434 17.76 10.27 -7.50
C SER A 434 16.29 10.55 -7.14
N ILE A 435 15.56 9.55 -6.63
CA ILE A 435 14.13 9.71 -6.31
C ILE A 435 13.91 10.40 -4.96
N THR A 436 12.69 10.87 -4.70
CA THR A 436 12.22 11.22 -3.36
C THR A 436 11.25 10.16 -2.84
N THR A 437 11.14 10.00 -1.52
CA THR A 437 10.23 9.00 -0.95
C THR A 437 9.40 9.53 0.21
N ARG A 438 8.21 8.97 0.40
CA ARG A 438 7.39 9.16 1.60
C ARG A 438 6.88 7.79 2.07
N PRO A 439 7.26 7.33 3.27
CA PRO A 439 8.16 7.96 4.25
C PRO A 439 9.63 8.01 3.78
N GLU A 440 10.49 8.79 4.46
CA GLU A 440 11.89 8.97 4.06
C GLU A 440 12.72 7.67 4.15
N TRP A 441 12.42 6.82 5.15
CA TRP A 441 13.12 5.54 5.31
C TRP A 441 12.90 4.57 4.13
N ALA A 442 11.86 4.79 3.32
CA ALA A 442 11.52 3.96 2.16
C ALA A 442 12.66 3.87 1.14
N LYS A 443 13.41 4.97 0.93
CA LYS A 443 14.57 4.97 0.02
C LYS A 443 15.61 3.96 0.47
N LYS A 444 15.99 3.98 1.75
CA LYS A 444 16.99 3.08 2.31
C LYS A 444 16.56 1.61 2.19
N ARG A 445 15.28 1.33 2.44
CA ARG A 445 14.74 -0.03 2.29
C ARG A 445 14.80 -0.52 0.84
N LEU A 446 14.42 0.31 -0.14
CA LEU A 446 14.51 -0.03 -1.56
C LEU A 446 15.97 -0.24 -1.99
N TYR A 447 16.89 0.63 -1.52
CA TYR A 447 18.32 0.54 -1.79
C TYR A 447 18.88 -0.81 -1.31
N GLN A 448 18.65 -1.17 -0.06
CA GLN A 448 19.13 -2.45 0.52
C GLN A 448 18.62 -3.67 -0.26
N VAL A 449 17.32 -3.69 -0.60
CA VAL A 449 16.74 -4.78 -1.39
C VAL A 449 17.41 -4.93 -2.76
N LEU A 450 17.86 -3.84 -3.38
CA LEU A 450 18.51 -3.86 -4.69
C LEU A 450 20.03 -4.09 -4.62
N GLU A 451 20.67 -3.68 -3.52
CA GLU A 451 22.10 -3.88 -3.28
C GLU A 451 22.44 -5.37 -3.09
N ASP A 452 21.64 -6.07 -2.28
CA ASP A 452 21.82 -7.51 -1.99
C ASP A 452 21.47 -8.41 -3.18
N ARG A 453 20.73 -7.89 -4.16
CA ARG A 453 20.22 -8.68 -5.29
C ARG A 453 21.25 -8.78 -6.41
N VAL A 454 21.79 -9.99 -6.63
CA VAL A 454 22.77 -10.26 -7.69
C VAL A 454 22.11 -10.76 -8.97
N ASP A 455 21.17 -11.70 -8.85
CA ASP A 455 20.45 -12.29 -9.97
C ASP A 455 18.94 -12.15 -9.79
N TRP A 456 18.23 -12.04 -10.90
CA TRP A 456 16.78 -12.17 -10.94
C TRP A 456 16.36 -13.34 -11.81
N THR A 457 15.78 -14.37 -11.19
CA THR A 457 15.15 -15.51 -11.88
C THR A 457 13.87 -15.07 -12.60
N ILE A 458 13.91 -15.03 -13.94
CA ILE A 458 12.80 -14.55 -14.77
C ILE A 458 11.98 -15.65 -15.41
N SER A 459 12.41 -16.91 -15.39
CA SER A 459 11.65 -18.02 -15.96
C SER A 459 10.64 -18.62 -14.98
N ARG A 460 9.51 -19.07 -15.52
CA ARG A 460 8.50 -19.88 -14.83
C ARG A 460 8.03 -21.01 -15.75
N GLN A 461 7.92 -22.23 -15.21
CA GLN A 461 7.48 -23.43 -15.93
C GLN A 461 5.94 -23.50 -16.02
N ARG A 462 5.36 -22.56 -16.75
CA ARG A 462 3.93 -22.28 -16.78
C ARG A 462 3.42 -22.04 -18.19
N LEU A 463 2.09 -22.01 -18.34
CA LEU A 463 1.45 -21.85 -19.64
C LEU A 463 0.91 -20.43 -19.84
N TRP A 464 0.55 -19.72 -18.77
CA TRP A 464 -0.13 -18.43 -18.83
C TRP A 464 0.78 -17.23 -18.48
N GLY A 465 1.37 -16.65 -19.52
CA GLY A 465 2.17 -15.42 -19.49
C GLY A 465 2.99 -15.24 -20.78
N VAL A 466 3.89 -14.24 -20.80
CA VAL A 466 4.70 -13.93 -21.99
C VAL A 466 5.83 -14.95 -22.15
N PRO A 467 6.01 -15.58 -23.33
CA PRO A 467 7.04 -16.60 -23.51
C PRO A 467 8.46 -16.04 -23.45
N ILE A 468 9.40 -16.81 -22.90
CA ILE A 468 10.84 -16.55 -23.11
C ILE A 468 11.20 -17.00 -24.53
N VAL A 469 11.69 -16.07 -25.33
CA VAL A 469 12.04 -16.32 -26.74
C VAL A 469 13.46 -16.86 -26.81
N ALA A 470 13.58 -18.19 -26.93
CA ALA A 470 14.85 -18.88 -27.10
C ALA A 470 14.68 -20.23 -27.80
N PHE A 471 15.78 -20.77 -28.35
CA PHE A 471 15.80 -22.03 -29.09
C PHE A 471 16.90 -22.97 -28.60
N TYR A 472 16.71 -24.25 -28.85
CA TYR A 472 17.64 -25.32 -28.52
C TYR A 472 17.92 -26.20 -29.74
N ASN A 473 19.16 -26.64 -29.90
CA ASN A 473 19.49 -27.72 -30.82
C ASN A 473 19.09 -29.10 -30.24
N GLN A 474 19.37 -30.17 -30.98
CA GLN A 474 19.05 -31.54 -30.56
C GLN A 474 19.84 -31.98 -29.31
N ASP A 475 21.01 -31.40 -29.09
CA ASP A 475 21.87 -31.63 -27.93
C ASP A 475 21.45 -30.81 -26.69
N LYS A 476 20.32 -30.08 -26.78
CA LYS A 476 19.77 -29.18 -25.74
C LYS A 476 20.66 -27.97 -25.44
N GLU A 477 21.56 -27.63 -26.34
CA GLU A 477 22.38 -26.42 -26.25
C GLU A 477 21.57 -25.21 -26.71
N LEU A 478 21.79 -24.08 -26.04
CA LEU A 478 21.08 -22.84 -26.31
C LEU A 478 21.56 -22.23 -27.65
N VAL A 479 20.60 -21.94 -28.54
CA VAL A 479 20.84 -21.29 -29.84
C VAL A 479 20.07 -19.99 -29.90
N ILE A 480 20.71 -18.89 -29.52
CA ILE A 480 20.12 -17.55 -29.56
C ILE A 480 21.20 -16.49 -29.79
N ASN A 481 20.89 -15.50 -30.62
CA ASN A 481 21.67 -14.30 -30.86
C ASN A 481 20.72 -13.14 -31.21
N ASP A 482 21.24 -11.92 -31.36
CA ASP A 482 20.42 -10.73 -31.61
C ASP A 482 19.55 -10.86 -32.87
N GLU A 483 20.08 -11.48 -33.95
CA GLU A 483 19.34 -11.69 -35.21
C GLU A 483 18.15 -12.65 -35.04
N ILE A 484 18.37 -13.78 -34.37
CA ILE A 484 17.32 -14.77 -34.09
C ILE A 484 16.25 -14.15 -33.21
N LEU A 485 16.67 -13.44 -32.15
CA LEU A 485 15.75 -12.85 -31.18
C LEU A 485 14.91 -11.73 -31.82
N ASP A 486 15.53 -10.82 -32.56
CA ASP A 486 14.84 -9.75 -33.31
C ASP A 486 13.82 -10.33 -34.30
N PHE A 487 14.23 -11.34 -35.09
CA PHE A 487 13.33 -11.98 -36.04
C PHE A 487 12.15 -12.65 -35.35
N ALA A 488 12.40 -13.42 -34.29
CA ALA A 488 11.36 -14.12 -33.54
C ALA A 488 10.35 -13.14 -32.91
N ILE A 489 10.82 -12.05 -32.30
CA ILE A 489 9.96 -11.00 -31.72
C ILE A 489 9.11 -10.34 -32.80
N LYS A 490 9.67 -10.02 -33.97
CA LYS A 490 8.89 -9.47 -35.11
C LYS A 490 7.81 -10.44 -35.60
N GLN A 491 8.09 -11.74 -35.59
CA GLN A 491 7.07 -12.74 -35.94
C GLN A 491 5.98 -12.83 -34.87
N ILE A 492 6.33 -12.77 -33.59
CA ILE A 492 5.36 -12.72 -32.48
C ILE A 492 4.52 -11.44 -32.54
N GLU A 493 5.10 -10.29 -32.92
CA GLU A 493 4.36 -9.03 -33.14
C GLU A 493 3.27 -9.20 -34.20
N ASN A 494 3.56 -9.90 -35.29
CA ASN A 494 2.57 -10.10 -36.36
C ASN A 494 1.53 -11.18 -36.03
N LEU A 495 1.89 -12.19 -35.24
CA LEU A 495 1.09 -13.41 -35.04
C LEU A 495 0.44 -13.51 -33.64
N GLY A 496 0.85 -12.67 -32.69
CA GLY A 496 0.48 -12.72 -31.27
C GLY A 496 1.28 -13.77 -30.47
N THR A 497 1.34 -13.62 -29.15
CA THR A 497 2.10 -14.50 -28.24
C THR A 497 1.62 -15.94 -28.23
N ASN A 498 0.32 -16.19 -28.43
CA ASN A 498 -0.24 -17.54 -28.56
C ASN A 498 0.40 -18.34 -29.71
N SER A 499 0.87 -17.67 -30.77
CA SER A 499 1.55 -18.32 -31.88
C SER A 499 2.82 -19.05 -31.45
N TRP A 500 3.51 -18.56 -30.40
CA TRP A 500 4.69 -19.22 -29.84
C TRP A 500 4.36 -20.60 -29.26
N PHE A 501 3.13 -20.86 -28.84
CA PHE A 501 2.73 -22.16 -28.30
C PHE A 501 2.11 -23.09 -29.35
N GLU A 502 1.70 -22.56 -30.51
CA GLU A 502 1.00 -23.30 -31.56
C GLU A 502 1.89 -23.66 -32.76
N LYS A 503 2.70 -22.70 -33.22
CA LYS A 503 3.45 -22.81 -34.49
C LYS A 503 4.80 -23.53 -34.29
N PRO A 504 5.38 -24.17 -35.32
CA PRO A 504 6.70 -24.80 -35.21
C PRO A 504 7.82 -23.75 -35.09
N ALA A 505 9.03 -24.16 -34.66
CA ALA A 505 10.18 -23.27 -34.44
C ALA A 505 10.57 -22.48 -35.70
N ASN A 506 10.51 -23.10 -36.89
CA ASN A 506 10.89 -22.48 -38.17
C ASN A 506 10.09 -21.22 -38.51
N VAL A 507 8.89 -21.04 -37.96
CA VAL A 507 8.12 -19.78 -38.15
C VAL A 507 8.83 -18.60 -37.50
N PHE A 508 9.59 -18.82 -36.43
CA PHE A 508 10.26 -17.80 -35.63
C PHE A 508 11.77 -17.74 -35.87
N LEU A 509 12.26 -18.43 -36.90
CA LEU A 509 13.68 -18.49 -37.24
C LEU A 509 13.91 -17.93 -38.64
N PRO A 510 15.00 -17.18 -38.88
CA PRO A 510 15.45 -16.85 -40.23
C PRO A 510 15.68 -18.12 -41.07
N GLU A 511 15.44 -18.05 -42.38
CA GLU A 511 15.49 -19.22 -43.29
C GLU A 511 16.79 -20.05 -43.18
N LYS A 512 17.93 -19.39 -42.95
CA LYS A 512 19.23 -20.06 -42.79
C LYS A 512 19.33 -21.03 -41.62
N TYR A 513 18.38 -20.96 -40.67
CA TYR A 513 18.32 -21.83 -39.49
C TYR A 513 17.29 -22.97 -39.60
N HIS A 514 16.51 -23.04 -40.69
CA HIS A 514 15.38 -23.98 -40.81
C HIS A 514 15.78 -25.46 -40.91
N SER A 515 17.00 -25.76 -41.35
CA SER A 515 17.48 -27.13 -41.54
C SER A 515 17.94 -27.83 -40.25
N GLN A 516 17.89 -27.14 -39.11
CA GLN A 516 18.58 -27.56 -37.88
C GLN A 516 17.64 -28.14 -36.80
N ASN A 517 16.36 -28.37 -37.12
CA ASN A 517 15.36 -29.01 -36.25
C ASN A 517 15.32 -28.43 -34.82
N PHE A 518 15.40 -27.11 -34.69
CA PHE A 518 15.42 -26.45 -33.38
C PHE A 518 14.10 -26.61 -32.62
N VAL A 519 14.21 -26.64 -31.29
CA VAL A 519 13.08 -26.69 -30.37
C VAL A 519 13.00 -25.37 -29.62
N LYS A 520 11.78 -24.88 -29.34
CA LYS A 520 11.57 -23.62 -28.63
C LYS A 520 11.62 -23.81 -27.11
N GLU A 521 12.06 -22.77 -26.43
CA GLU A 521 11.84 -22.60 -24.99
C GLU A 521 10.33 -22.58 -24.68
N LYS A 522 9.97 -23.21 -23.57
CA LYS A 522 8.59 -23.36 -23.09
C LYS A 522 8.30 -22.51 -21.86
N ASP A 523 9.35 -22.06 -21.17
CA ASP A 523 9.23 -21.17 -20.03
C ASP A 523 8.60 -19.82 -20.43
N ILE A 524 7.86 -19.25 -19.49
CA ILE A 524 7.33 -17.88 -19.57
C ILE A 524 8.09 -16.95 -18.64
N LEU A 525 7.95 -15.64 -18.86
CA LEU A 525 8.46 -14.60 -17.99
C LEU A 525 7.71 -14.58 -16.64
N ASP A 526 8.43 -14.10 -15.62
CA ASP A 526 7.92 -13.82 -14.28
C ASP A 526 6.91 -12.66 -14.31
N VAL A 527 5.81 -12.76 -13.58
CA VAL A 527 4.79 -11.69 -13.47
C VAL A 527 5.32 -10.37 -12.89
N TRP A 528 6.42 -10.42 -12.15
CA TRP A 528 7.11 -9.20 -11.73
C TRP A 528 7.80 -8.49 -12.91
N PHE A 529 8.19 -9.23 -13.94
CA PHE A 529 8.68 -8.68 -15.21
C PHE A 529 7.54 -7.96 -15.94
N ASP A 530 6.38 -8.60 -16.06
CA ASP A 530 5.18 -8.03 -16.67
C ASP A 530 4.79 -6.71 -16.00
N SER A 531 4.48 -6.75 -14.71
CA SER A 531 4.08 -5.56 -13.95
C SER A 531 5.18 -4.50 -13.90
N GLY A 532 6.45 -4.90 -13.73
CA GLY A 532 7.60 -4.00 -13.73
C GLY A 532 7.86 -3.31 -15.07
N SER A 533 7.35 -3.84 -16.18
CA SER A 533 7.44 -3.21 -17.50
C SER A 533 6.33 -2.18 -17.78
N SER A 534 5.32 -2.08 -16.91
CA SER A 534 4.12 -1.25 -17.16
C SER A 534 4.40 0.23 -17.46
N ALA A 535 5.41 0.82 -16.83
CA ALA A 535 5.82 2.20 -17.12
C ALA A 535 6.32 2.35 -18.56
N ILE A 536 7.13 1.38 -18.99
CA ILE A 536 7.72 1.32 -20.33
C ILE A 536 6.60 1.13 -21.36
N ALA A 537 5.72 0.14 -21.15
CA ALA A 537 4.60 -0.12 -22.05
C ALA A 537 3.70 1.12 -22.24
N LEU A 538 3.37 1.83 -21.16
CA LEU A 538 2.61 3.08 -21.25
C LEU A 538 3.37 4.19 -22.00
N SER A 539 4.68 4.32 -21.78
CA SER A 539 5.49 5.34 -22.48
C SER A 539 5.67 5.03 -23.97
N GLU A 540 5.68 3.74 -24.35
CA GLU A 540 5.70 3.34 -25.75
C GLU A 540 4.37 3.61 -26.44
N LYS A 541 3.25 3.32 -25.75
CA LYS A 541 1.88 3.51 -26.25
C LYS A 541 1.50 4.99 -26.37
N TYR A 542 1.82 5.80 -25.36
CA TYR A 542 1.48 7.22 -25.30
C TYR A 542 2.76 8.06 -25.31
N LYS A 543 3.11 8.63 -26.48
CA LYS A 543 4.40 9.32 -26.68
C LYS A 543 4.58 10.57 -25.81
N GLU A 544 3.50 11.15 -25.30
CA GLU A 544 3.54 12.25 -24.34
C GLU A 544 3.96 11.81 -22.92
N PHE A 545 3.84 10.52 -22.58
CA PHE A 545 4.20 9.98 -21.28
C PHE A 545 5.68 9.63 -21.26
N LYS A 546 6.47 10.46 -20.57
CA LYS A 546 7.93 10.31 -20.47
C LYS A 546 8.33 9.86 -19.08
N LEU A 547 9.24 8.89 -19.02
CA LEU A 547 9.90 8.48 -17.78
C LEU A 547 10.92 9.54 -17.35
N PRO A 548 11.13 9.76 -16.04
CA PRO A 548 10.37 9.20 -14.92
C PRO A 548 8.96 9.82 -14.77
N TYR A 549 7.97 9.00 -14.39
CA TYR A 549 6.65 9.49 -13.98
C TYR A 549 6.71 10.21 -12.62
N ASP A 550 5.71 11.02 -12.28
CA ASP A 550 5.78 11.88 -11.10
C ASP A 550 5.65 11.10 -9.79
N VAL A 551 4.70 10.15 -9.72
CA VAL A 551 4.40 9.40 -8.49
C VAL A 551 4.12 7.93 -8.77
N TYR A 552 4.74 7.06 -7.97
CA TYR A 552 4.24 5.70 -7.68
C TYR A 552 3.71 5.66 -6.25
N LEU A 553 2.58 4.97 -6.02
CA LEU A 553 1.98 4.83 -4.70
C LEU A 553 1.46 3.41 -4.49
N GLU A 554 2.09 2.61 -3.63
CA GLU A 554 1.64 1.24 -3.30
C GLU A 554 1.91 0.82 -1.85
N GLY A 555 1.47 -0.38 -1.49
CA GLY A 555 1.71 -0.98 -0.18
C GLY A 555 3.18 -1.27 0.12
N SER A 556 3.49 -1.45 1.40
CA SER A 556 4.85 -1.73 1.91
C SER A 556 5.41 -3.11 1.52
N ASP A 557 4.61 -3.97 0.92
CA ASP A 557 5.04 -5.22 0.29
C ASP A 557 5.75 -4.98 -1.06
N GLN A 558 5.46 -3.86 -1.73
CA GLN A 558 5.94 -3.62 -3.09
C GLN A 558 7.42 -3.25 -3.20
N TYR A 559 8.15 -3.01 -2.09
CA TYR A 559 9.61 -2.91 -2.13
C TYR A 559 10.26 -4.20 -2.66
N ARG A 560 9.68 -5.37 -2.34
CA ARG A 560 10.11 -6.68 -2.85
C ARG A 560 9.31 -7.14 -4.08
N GLY A 561 8.31 -6.38 -4.50
CA GLY A 561 7.52 -6.60 -5.71
C GLY A 561 7.73 -5.52 -6.77
N TRP A 562 6.68 -4.75 -7.04
CA TRP A 562 6.59 -3.87 -8.20
C TRP A 562 7.60 -2.70 -8.22
N PHE A 563 7.95 -2.14 -7.07
CA PHE A 563 8.87 -1.00 -7.01
C PHE A 563 10.27 -1.38 -7.49
N ASN A 564 10.81 -2.51 -7.02
CA ASN A 564 12.13 -2.95 -7.45
C ASN A 564 12.12 -3.41 -8.91
N ALA A 565 11.09 -4.14 -9.35
CA ALA A 565 11.03 -4.65 -10.71
C ALA A 565 10.94 -3.50 -11.72
N SER A 566 10.12 -2.49 -11.42
CA SER A 566 10.03 -1.26 -12.22
C SER A 566 11.36 -0.49 -12.25
N MET A 567 12.05 -0.40 -11.11
CA MET A 567 13.35 0.29 -11.02
C MET A 567 14.41 -0.40 -11.88
N ILE A 568 14.50 -1.73 -11.79
CA ILE A 568 15.43 -2.55 -12.59
C ILE A 568 15.10 -2.39 -14.08
N ASN A 569 13.84 -2.62 -14.46
CA ASN A 569 13.40 -2.61 -15.85
C ASN A 569 13.61 -1.24 -16.50
N SER A 570 13.16 -0.16 -15.84
CA SER A 570 13.29 1.20 -16.37
C SER A 570 14.76 1.64 -16.46
N THR A 571 15.59 1.26 -15.49
CA THR A 571 17.03 1.57 -15.53
C THR A 571 17.68 0.91 -16.73
N ILE A 572 17.44 -0.38 -16.94
CA ILE A 572 18.03 -1.10 -18.08
C ILE A 572 17.47 -0.60 -19.42
N TYR A 573 16.17 -0.29 -19.46
CA TYR A 573 15.50 0.17 -20.68
C TYR A 573 15.86 1.60 -21.08
N SER A 574 15.92 2.53 -20.13
CA SER A 574 15.99 3.97 -20.43
C SER A 574 17.12 4.71 -19.72
N ASN A 575 17.92 4.03 -18.89
CA ASN A 575 18.88 4.63 -17.95
C ASN A 575 18.25 5.60 -16.94
N ASN A 576 16.92 5.64 -16.82
CA ASN A 576 16.20 6.51 -15.89
C ASN A 576 15.40 5.68 -14.88
N ALA A 577 15.15 6.26 -13.71
CA ALA A 577 14.17 5.73 -12.77
C ALA A 577 12.77 5.71 -13.42
N PRO A 578 11.87 4.79 -13.01
CA PRO A 578 10.49 4.78 -13.48
C PRO A 578 9.64 5.90 -12.87
N TYR A 579 10.06 6.45 -11.72
CA TYR A 579 9.34 7.47 -10.96
C TYR A 579 10.27 8.49 -10.30
N LYS A 580 9.78 9.72 -10.11
CA LYS A 580 10.45 10.80 -9.37
C LYS A 580 10.18 10.71 -7.87
N LYS A 581 8.96 10.32 -7.48
CA LYS A 581 8.56 10.15 -6.08
C LYS A 581 7.88 8.81 -5.83
N LEU A 582 8.32 8.13 -4.78
CA LEU A 582 7.76 6.87 -4.31
C LEU A 582 7.01 7.08 -3.00
N ILE A 583 5.71 6.80 -2.98
CA ILE A 583 4.87 6.84 -1.80
C ILE A 583 4.54 5.40 -1.39
N SER A 584 4.74 5.07 -0.12
CA SER A 584 4.39 3.76 0.41
C SER A 584 3.42 3.89 1.57
N HIS A 585 2.39 3.05 1.57
CA HIS A 585 1.46 2.94 2.67
C HIS A 585 1.61 1.58 3.38
N GLY A 586 1.23 1.52 4.67
CA GLY A 586 1.16 0.27 5.40
C GLY A 586 -0.05 -0.58 5.02
N MET A 587 -0.25 -1.66 5.77
CA MET A 587 -1.31 -2.63 5.56
C MET A 587 -2.55 -2.28 6.35
N THR A 588 -3.72 -2.74 5.89
CA THR A 588 -4.95 -2.61 6.67
C THR A 588 -5.04 -3.73 7.70
N VAL A 589 -5.32 -3.38 8.96
CA VAL A 589 -5.42 -4.29 10.11
C VAL A 589 -6.71 -4.02 10.89
N ASP A 590 -7.13 -4.98 11.71
CA ASP A 590 -8.27 -4.77 12.61
C ASP A 590 -7.94 -3.76 13.73
N GLU A 591 -8.92 -3.38 14.56
CA GLU A 591 -8.73 -2.42 15.67
C GLU A 591 -7.64 -2.84 16.66
N LYS A 592 -7.38 -4.14 16.78
CA LYS A 592 -6.35 -4.71 17.68
C LYS A 592 -4.98 -4.79 17.00
N GLY A 593 -4.88 -4.48 15.72
CA GLY A 593 -3.64 -4.56 14.93
C GLY A 593 -3.37 -5.95 14.33
N ASN A 594 -4.34 -6.87 14.35
CA ASN A 594 -4.15 -8.17 13.72
C ASN A 594 -4.42 -8.09 12.21
N LYS A 595 -3.75 -8.98 11.47
CA LYS A 595 -4.00 -9.17 10.04
C LYS A 595 -5.46 -9.56 9.82
N MET A 596 -6.12 -8.86 8.90
CA MET A 596 -7.48 -9.19 8.51
C MET A 596 -7.52 -10.42 7.59
N SER A 597 -8.46 -11.33 7.84
CA SER A 597 -8.75 -12.44 6.93
C SER A 597 -10.22 -12.85 6.98
N LYS A 598 -10.74 -13.37 5.87
CA LYS A 598 -12.11 -13.90 5.81
C LYS A 598 -12.33 -15.06 6.80
N SER A 599 -11.31 -15.90 7.02
CA SER A 599 -11.35 -17.02 7.97
C SER A 599 -11.43 -16.59 9.44
N LEU A 600 -10.88 -15.42 9.79
CA LEU A 600 -10.95 -14.88 11.15
C LEU A 600 -12.23 -14.05 11.39
N GLY A 601 -13.04 -13.82 10.35
CA GLY A 601 -14.28 -13.03 10.46
C GLY A 601 -14.07 -11.55 10.80
N ASN A 602 -12.83 -11.05 10.77
CA ASN A 602 -12.46 -9.68 11.12
C ASN A 602 -12.23 -8.77 9.89
N GLY A 603 -12.48 -9.27 8.68
CA GLY A 603 -12.32 -8.51 7.45
C GLY A 603 -13.53 -7.62 7.14
N ILE A 604 -13.28 -6.41 6.64
CA ILE A 604 -14.31 -5.51 6.10
C ILE A 604 -14.27 -5.57 4.58
N ASP A 605 -15.40 -5.92 3.96
CA ASP A 605 -15.58 -5.82 2.51
C ASP A 605 -15.85 -4.36 2.11
N PRO A 606 -15.00 -3.74 1.27
CA PRO A 606 -15.13 -2.33 0.94
C PRO A 606 -16.38 -2.02 0.10
N ILE A 607 -16.89 -2.98 -0.67
CA ILE A 607 -18.08 -2.80 -1.52
C ILE A 607 -19.35 -2.96 -0.71
N GLU A 608 -19.40 -3.95 0.19
CA GLU A 608 -20.47 -4.04 1.18
C GLU A 608 -20.53 -2.77 2.03
N PHE A 609 -19.38 -2.27 2.50
CA PHE A 609 -19.30 -1.02 3.25
C PHE A 609 -19.84 0.16 2.45
N ALA A 610 -19.40 0.32 1.20
CA ALA A 610 -19.90 1.37 0.31
C ALA A 610 -21.43 1.29 0.15
N ASN A 611 -21.98 0.09 -0.04
CA ASN A 611 -23.41 -0.14 -0.24
C ASN A 611 -24.27 -0.01 1.02
N THR A 612 -23.67 0.05 2.21
CA THR A 612 -24.40 0.12 3.49
C THR A 612 -24.20 1.46 4.19
N GLN A 613 -22.96 1.96 4.26
CA GLN A 613 -22.60 3.19 4.98
C GLN A 613 -22.25 4.36 4.06
N GLY A 614 -21.86 4.08 2.82
CA GLY A 614 -21.41 5.08 1.86
C GLY A 614 -19.89 5.09 1.71
N THR A 615 -19.45 5.29 0.47
CA THR A 615 -18.05 5.41 0.07
C THR A 615 -17.39 6.65 0.68
N ASP A 616 -18.09 7.78 0.78
CA ASP A 616 -17.50 9.01 1.35
C ASP A 616 -17.05 8.81 2.81
N ILE A 617 -17.73 7.96 3.58
CA ILE A 617 -17.30 7.61 4.95
C ILE A 617 -15.98 6.82 4.92
N LEU A 618 -15.88 5.83 4.03
CA LEU A 618 -14.66 5.03 3.87
C LEU A 618 -13.48 5.91 3.43
N ARG A 619 -13.72 6.84 2.51
CA ARG A 619 -12.69 7.79 2.04
C ARG A 619 -12.30 8.77 3.13
N LEU A 620 -13.25 9.25 3.93
CA LEU A 620 -12.94 10.10 5.07
C LEU A 620 -12.07 9.37 6.10
N TRP A 621 -12.32 8.07 6.34
CA TRP A 621 -11.42 7.24 7.15
C TRP A 621 -9.99 7.19 6.56
N VAL A 622 -9.85 6.90 5.27
CA VAL A 622 -8.52 6.92 4.58
C VAL A 622 -7.81 8.25 4.76
N SER A 623 -8.54 9.37 4.69
CA SER A 623 -7.94 10.69 4.89
C SER A 623 -7.58 10.96 6.35
N SER A 624 -8.17 10.28 7.32
CA SER A 624 -7.98 10.55 8.75
C SER A 624 -6.71 9.91 9.32
N THR A 625 -6.19 8.90 8.65
CA THR A 625 -5.12 8.04 9.15
C THR A 625 -3.76 8.44 8.55
N ASP A 626 -2.69 8.20 9.30
CA ASP A 626 -1.33 8.32 8.74
C ASP A 626 -1.00 7.05 7.97
N TYR A 627 -1.15 7.10 6.65
CA TYR A 627 -1.03 5.92 5.80
C TYR A 627 0.36 5.31 5.76
N SER A 628 1.42 5.98 6.24
CA SER A 628 2.76 5.38 6.26
C SER A 628 2.88 4.20 7.22
N ASP A 629 2.00 4.12 8.22
CA ASP A 629 1.91 3.02 9.18
C ASP A 629 0.82 2.01 8.78
N ASP A 630 0.62 0.97 9.58
CA ASP A 630 -0.52 0.06 9.41
C ASP A 630 -1.84 0.73 9.84
N GLN A 631 -2.88 0.56 9.01
CA GLN A 631 -4.14 1.28 9.09
C GLN A 631 -5.19 0.47 9.83
N LYS A 632 -5.53 0.92 11.04
CA LYS A 632 -6.56 0.29 11.87
C LYS A 632 -7.96 0.70 11.42
N ILE A 633 -8.85 -0.29 11.38
CA ILE A 633 -10.27 -0.07 11.12
C ILE A 633 -11.14 -1.01 11.97
N GLY A 634 -12.30 -0.50 12.39
CA GLY A 634 -13.40 -1.26 12.97
C GLY A 634 -14.54 -0.34 13.38
N ASN A 635 -15.50 -0.89 14.11
CA ASN A 635 -16.80 -0.25 14.35
C ASN A 635 -16.68 1.08 15.12
N ASP A 636 -15.78 1.18 16.09
CA ASP A 636 -15.63 2.39 16.90
C ASP A 636 -14.98 3.51 16.09
N ILE A 637 -13.95 3.18 15.31
CA ILE A 637 -13.29 4.10 14.38
C ILE A 637 -14.31 4.59 13.34
N ILE A 638 -15.06 3.68 12.73
CA ILE A 638 -16.08 4.01 11.73
C ILE A 638 -17.16 4.94 12.33
N LYS A 639 -17.60 4.68 13.56
CA LYS A 639 -18.57 5.53 14.25
C LYS A 639 -18.03 6.95 14.44
N GLN A 640 -16.79 7.11 14.89
CA GLN A 640 -16.13 8.41 15.05
C GLN A 640 -15.98 9.16 13.71
N ILE A 641 -15.64 8.46 12.64
CA ILE A 641 -15.59 9.03 11.29
C ILE A 641 -16.99 9.47 10.84
N GLY A 642 -18.03 8.67 11.12
CA GLY A 642 -19.42 9.04 10.86
C GLY A 642 -19.87 10.30 11.61
N GLU A 643 -19.43 10.50 12.86
CA GLU A 643 -19.71 11.72 13.63
C GLU A 643 -19.01 12.94 13.02
N SER A 644 -17.75 12.78 12.62
CA SER A 644 -16.95 13.82 11.96
C SER A 644 -17.58 14.23 10.62
N TYR A 645 -18.00 13.24 9.83
CA TYR A 645 -18.75 13.46 8.58
C TYR A 645 -20.05 14.24 8.82
N ARG A 646 -20.86 13.85 9.80
CA ARG A 646 -22.11 14.56 10.13
C ARG A 646 -21.84 16.01 10.54
N LYS A 647 -20.75 16.27 11.27
CA LYS A 647 -20.38 17.62 11.67
C LYS A 647 -20.03 18.48 10.44
N ILE A 648 -19.22 17.96 9.52
CA ILE A 648 -18.87 18.62 8.25
C ILE A 648 -20.15 18.91 7.44
N ARG A 649 -20.98 17.88 7.21
CA ARG A 649 -22.22 18.01 6.44
C ARG A 649 -23.17 19.06 7.02
N ASN A 650 -23.40 19.04 8.34
CA ASN A 650 -24.32 19.96 8.98
C ASN A 650 -23.81 21.41 8.96
N THR A 651 -22.51 21.61 9.04
CA THR A 651 -21.91 22.94 8.89
C THR A 651 -22.10 23.47 7.47
N ILE A 652 -21.81 22.66 6.44
CA ILE A 652 -22.05 23.05 5.03
C ILE A 652 -23.53 23.31 4.78
N ARG A 653 -24.43 22.48 5.33
CA ARG A 653 -25.87 22.67 5.24
C ARG A 653 -26.31 24.01 5.83
N PHE A 654 -25.77 24.39 6.98
CA PHE A 654 -26.07 25.69 7.59
C PHE A 654 -25.64 26.84 6.67
N ILE A 655 -24.46 26.74 6.07
CA ILE A 655 -23.95 27.76 5.14
C ILE A 655 -24.86 27.86 3.91
N LEU A 656 -25.15 26.74 3.24
CA LEU A 656 -26.06 26.70 2.09
C LEU A 656 -27.45 27.26 2.41
N ALA A 657 -28.01 26.88 3.56
CA ALA A 657 -29.33 27.34 3.98
C ALA A 657 -29.38 28.87 4.14
N ASN A 658 -28.27 29.51 4.48
CA ASN A 658 -28.17 30.95 4.66
C ASN A 658 -27.68 31.72 3.41
N LEU A 659 -27.43 31.02 2.31
CA LEU A 659 -27.06 31.60 1.01
C LEU A 659 -28.20 31.50 -0.03
N PHE A 660 -29.38 31.00 0.34
CA PHE A 660 -30.50 30.76 -0.57
C PHE A 660 -30.95 32.00 -1.37
N ASP A 661 -30.79 33.20 -0.82
CA ASP A 661 -31.13 34.49 -1.43
C ASP A 661 -29.90 35.36 -1.73
N PHE A 662 -28.72 34.76 -1.74
CA PHE A 662 -27.46 35.43 -2.05
C PHE A 662 -27.11 35.27 -3.54
N ASP A 663 -26.63 36.34 -4.15
CA ASP A 663 -26.23 36.42 -5.56
C ASP A 663 -24.81 37.01 -5.52
N SER A 664 -23.81 36.23 -5.95
CA SER A 664 -22.41 36.58 -5.75
C SER A 664 -21.93 37.73 -6.64
N ILE A 665 -22.70 38.16 -7.64
CA ILE A 665 -22.37 39.33 -8.44
C ILE A 665 -23.01 40.58 -7.83
N LYS A 666 -24.27 40.48 -7.41
CA LYS A 666 -25.03 41.66 -6.92
C LYS A 666 -24.81 41.96 -5.46
N HIS A 667 -24.67 40.93 -4.63
CA HIS A 667 -24.72 41.06 -3.17
C HIS A 667 -23.34 41.02 -2.50
N TYR A 668 -22.28 40.71 -3.24
CA TYR A 668 -20.93 40.62 -2.69
C TYR A 668 -20.46 41.95 -2.10
N GLN A 669 -19.93 41.91 -0.88
CA GLN A 669 -19.45 43.08 -0.15
C GLN A 669 -17.93 43.05 0.00
N THR A 670 -17.26 44.15 -0.36
CA THR A 670 -15.81 44.32 -0.17
C THR A 670 -15.46 45.04 1.13
N ASN A 671 -16.34 45.92 1.60
CA ASN A 671 -16.19 46.58 2.89
C ASN A 671 -16.84 45.72 3.97
N LEU A 672 -16.01 45.03 4.75
CA LEU A 672 -16.44 44.06 5.76
C LEU A 672 -16.11 44.55 7.17
N GLU A 673 -16.93 44.16 8.15
CA GLU A 673 -16.65 44.41 9.57
C GLU A 673 -15.35 43.71 10.01
N GLU A 674 -14.72 44.18 11.08
CA GLU A 674 -13.46 43.60 11.55
C GLU A 674 -13.57 42.09 11.85
N VAL A 675 -14.65 41.63 12.48
CA VAL A 675 -14.86 40.20 12.77
C VAL A 675 -14.94 39.34 11.50
N ASP A 676 -15.50 39.89 10.43
CA ASP A 676 -15.65 39.21 9.15
C ASP A 676 -14.30 39.13 8.43
N ARG A 677 -13.51 40.22 8.46
CA ARG A 677 -12.13 40.25 7.95
C ARG A 677 -11.24 39.26 8.71
N TYR A 678 -11.41 39.13 10.02
CA TYR A 678 -10.70 38.12 10.82
C TYR A 678 -11.12 36.70 10.45
N ALA A 679 -12.42 36.45 10.23
CA ALA A 679 -12.89 35.13 9.78
C ALA A 679 -12.32 34.74 8.40
N LEU A 680 -12.22 35.70 7.47
CA LEU A 680 -11.60 35.48 6.16
C LEU A 680 -10.07 35.34 6.23
N HIS A 681 -9.42 36.03 7.19
CA HIS A 681 -8.01 35.80 7.51
C HIS A 681 -7.77 34.34 7.91
N ASN A 682 -8.55 33.83 8.87
CA ASN A 682 -8.44 32.44 9.32
C ASN A 682 -8.78 31.44 8.20
N LEU A 683 -9.73 31.77 7.32
CA LEU A 683 -10.00 31.01 6.11
C LEU A 683 -8.73 30.86 5.25
N THR A 684 -8.05 31.97 4.98
CA THR A 684 -6.84 31.99 4.14
C THR A 684 -5.74 31.12 4.76
N LEU A 685 -5.50 31.26 6.07
CA LEU A 685 -4.50 30.47 6.78
C LEU A 685 -4.79 28.97 6.72
N ASN A 686 -6.04 28.57 6.97
CA ASN A 686 -6.43 27.15 6.92
C ASN A 686 -6.40 26.60 5.50
N LYS A 687 -6.82 27.38 4.49
CA LYS A 687 -6.76 26.98 3.09
C LYS A 687 -5.32 26.73 2.64
N ASN A 688 -4.40 27.62 2.99
CA ASN A 688 -2.98 27.46 2.65
C ASN A 688 -2.39 26.20 3.28
N LYS A 689 -2.67 25.94 4.57
CA LYS A 689 -2.25 24.70 5.24
C LYS A 689 -2.79 23.44 4.57
N ILE A 690 -4.04 23.48 4.11
CA ILE A 690 -4.67 22.34 3.41
C ILE A 690 -4.02 22.12 2.04
N ILE A 691 -3.76 23.17 1.27
CA ILE A 691 -3.08 23.08 -0.02
C ILE A 691 -1.66 22.51 0.17
N GLU A 692 -0.91 23.01 1.16
CA GLU A 692 0.41 22.50 1.51
C GLU A 692 0.36 21.02 1.91
N ALA A 693 -0.63 20.62 2.72
CA ALA A 693 -0.83 19.23 3.09
C ALA A 693 -1.12 18.33 1.88
N TYR A 694 -1.92 18.78 0.91
CA TYR A 694 -2.15 18.04 -0.34
C TYR A 694 -0.87 17.93 -1.19
N GLU A 695 -0.12 19.01 -1.36
CA GLU A 695 1.15 19.02 -2.11
C GLU A 695 2.19 18.08 -1.48
N ASN A 696 2.18 17.97 -0.16
CA ASN A 696 3.04 17.05 0.58
C ASN A 696 2.49 15.62 0.68
N PHE A 697 1.26 15.36 0.23
CA PHE A 697 0.53 14.09 0.40
C PHE A 697 0.26 13.72 1.88
N ALA A 698 0.02 14.70 2.75
CA ALA A 698 -0.33 14.55 4.15
C ALA A 698 -1.85 14.61 4.37
N PHE A 699 -2.59 13.60 3.93
CA PHE A 699 -4.06 13.63 3.94
C PHE A 699 -4.66 13.69 5.35
N ASN A 700 -4.00 13.10 6.36
CA ASN A 700 -4.35 13.26 7.78
C ASN A 700 -4.33 14.71 8.27
N GLN A 701 -3.40 15.51 7.75
CA GLN A 701 -3.34 16.95 8.02
C GLN A 701 -4.45 17.70 7.30
N VAL A 702 -4.83 17.29 6.09
CA VAL A 702 -6.01 17.84 5.40
C VAL A 702 -7.28 17.58 6.21
N TYR A 703 -7.49 16.34 6.64
CA TYR A 703 -8.63 15.92 7.45
C TYR A 703 -8.71 16.71 8.76
N SER A 704 -7.65 16.67 9.56
CA SER A 704 -7.62 17.32 10.88
C SER A 704 -7.74 18.85 10.78
N THR A 705 -7.08 19.48 9.80
CA THR A 705 -7.18 20.93 9.57
C THR A 705 -8.60 21.33 9.17
N SER A 706 -9.22 20.59 8.23
CA SER A 706 -10.59 20.85 7.79
C SER A 706 -11.60 20.67 8.93
N LEU A 707 -11.49 19.59 9.70
CA LEU A 707 -12.38 19.32 10.82
C LEU A 707 -12.21 20.35 11.95
N ASN A 708 -10.97 20.75 12.26
CA ASN A 708 -10.71 21.80 13.24
C ASN A 708 -11.30 23.15 12.79
N TYR A 709 -11.15 23.52 11.53
CA TYR A 709 -11.75 24.75 10.99
C TYR A 709 -13.29 24.71 11.07
N VAL A 710 -13.90 23.59 10.67
CA VAL A 710 -15.36 23.36 10.76
C VAL A 710 -15.88 23.46 12.20
N THR A 711 -15.12 22.94 13.17
CA THR A 711 -15.56 22.87 14.58
C THR A 711 -15.28 24.16 15.34
N LYS A 712 -14.05 24.66 15.28
CA LYS A 712 -13.57 25.80 16.07
C LYS A 712 -13.94 27.14 15.43
N ASP A 713 -13.40 27.44 14.25
CA ASP A 713 -13.59 28.74 13.58
C ASP A 713 -15.02 28.95 13.09
N LEU A 714 -15.64 27.91 12.51
CA LEU A 714 -16.99 28.01 11.96
C LEU A 714 -18.05 27.75 13.03
N SER A 715 -18.25 26.49 13.43
CA SER A 715 -19.42 26.13 14.23
C SER A 715 -19.45 26.74 15.63
N SER A 716 -18.30 26.84 16.30
CA SER A 716 -18.24 27.32 17.70
C SER A 716 -18.06 28.83 17.83
N PHE A 717 -17.67 29.50 16.75
CA PHE A 717 -17.40 30.93 16.73
C PHE A 717 -18.25 31.64 15.67
N TYR A 718 -17.82 31.64 14.40
CA TYR A 718 -18.39 32.53 13.40
C TYR A 718 -19.87 32.25 13.12
N LEU A 719 -20.23 30.97 12.88
CA LEU A 719 -21.60 30.58 12.55
C LEU A 719 -22.59 30.72 13.71
N ASP A 720 -22.10 30.79 14.95
CA ASP A 720 -22.97 30.86 16.11
C ASP A 720 -23.49 32.28 16.34
N PHE A 721 -22.59 33.27 16.38
CA PHE A 721 -22.98 34.64 16.65
C PHE A 721 -23.72 35.29 15.47
N ILE A 722 -23.35 34.96 14.23
CA ILE A 722 -23.98 35.55 13.04
C ILE A 722 -25.46 35.15 12.87
N LYS A 723 -25.99 34.18 13.64
CA LYS A 723 -27.43 33.86 13.63
C LYS A 723 -28.28 35.07 13.98
N ASP A 724 -27.82 35.90 14.93
CA ASP A 724 -28.49 37.15 15.30
C ASP A 724 -28.44 38.18 14.17
N ILE A 725 -27.51 38.06 13.23
CA ILE A 725 -27.44 38.92 12.04
C ILE A 725 -28.33 38.33 10.95
N LEU A 726 -28.09 37.08 10.57
CA LEU A 726 -28.73 36.40 9.44
C LEU A 726 -30.25 36.33 9.58
N TYR A 727 -30.75 36.04 10.79
CA TYR A 727 -32.18 35.80 11.02
C TYR A 727 -32.95 37.08 11.37
N ILE A 728 -32.29 38.08 11.96
CA ILE A 728 -32.96 39.27 12.52
C ILE A 728 -32.86 40.46 11.58
N GLU A 729 -31.74 40.66 10.90
CA GLU A 729 -31.57 41.79 9.99
C GLU A 729 -32.51 41.72 8.77
N GLY A 730 -32.75 42.85 8.12
CA GLY A 730 -33.51 42.90 6.86
C GLY A 730 -32.80 42.13 5.74
N ALA A 731 -33.55 41.55 4.81
CA ALA A 731 -33.01 40.68 3.74
C ALA A 731 -31.90 41.36 2.92
N ASN A 732 -32.05 42.66 2.65
CA ASN A 732 -31.11 43.48 1.89
C ASN A 732 -30.24 44.40 2.77
N SER A 733 -30.17 44.16 4.09
CA SER A 733 -29.31 44.99 4.94
C SER A 733 -27.83 44.74 4.61
N THR A 734 -27.03 45.81 4.66
CA THR A 734 -25.59 45.74 4.40
C THR A 734 -24.91 44.71 5.31
N ARG A 735 -25.21 44.73 6.61
CA ARG A 735 -24.62 43.79 7.57
C ARG A 735 -24.92 42.33 7.21
N ARG A 736 -26.15 42.02 6.79
CA ARG A 736 -26.51 40.66 6.37
C ARG A 736 -25.74 40.24 5.11
N ARG A 737 -25.62 41.13 4.12
CA ARG A 737 -24.87 40.84 2.88
C ARG A 737 -23.36 40.70 3.11
N GLN A 738 -22.78 41.43 4.06
CA GLN A 738 -21.39 41.24 4.49
C GLN A 738 -21.16 39.82 5.05
N VAL A 739 -22.02 39.38 5.97
CA VAL A 739 -21.93 38.02 6.53
C VAL A 739 -22.13 36.96 5.45
N GLN A 740 -23.12 37.12 4.56
CA GLN A 740 -23.33 36.18 3.45
C GLN A 740 -22.13 36.13 2.50
N THR A 741 -21.42 37.24 2.31
CA THR A 741 -20.17 37.26 1.53
C THR A 741 -19.10 36.38 2.19
N VAL A 742 -18.94 36.45 3.51
CA VAL A 742 -18.00 35.58 4.24
C VAL A 742 -18.43 34.11 4.15
N LEU A 743 -19.71 33.82 4.32
CA LEU A 743 -20.27 32.45 4.19
C LEU A 743 -20.04 31.87 2.79
N TYR A 744 -20.19 32.69 1.74
CA TYR A 744 -19.92 32.32 0.37
C TYR A 744 -18.45 31.93 0.17
N GLU A 745 -17.51 32.73 0.67
CA GLU A 745 -16.08 32.41 0.60
C GLU A 745 -15.72 31.15 1.41
N GLN A 746 -16.32 30.98 2.60
CA GLN A 746 -16.14 29.79 3.44
C GLN A 746 -16.66 28.52 2.75
N LEU A 747 -17.80 28.59 2.06
CA LEU A 747 -18.33 27.45 1.32
C LEU A 747 -17.39 27.02 0.19
N ILE A 748 -16.85 27.97 -0.57
CA ILE A 748 -15.89 27.68 -1.65
C ILE A 748 -14.62 27.04 -1.09
N MET A 749 -14.11 27.56 0.02
CA MET A 749 -12.94 26.98 0.69
C MET A 749 -13.19 25.52 1.12
N LEU A 750 -14.36 25.23 1.71
CA LEU A 750 -14.73 23.88 2.12
C LEU A 750 -14.90 22.94 0.91
N ILE A 751 -15.47 23.44 -0.20
CA ILE A 751 -15.56 22.69 -1.46
C ILE A 751 -14.16 22.33 -1.97
N ASP A 752 -13.24 23.30 -2.05
CA ASP A 752 -11.87 23.06 -2.52
C ASP A 752 -11.12 22.08 -1.61
N ALA A 753 -11.28 22.19 -0.29
CA ALA A 753 -10.61 21.33 0.68
C ALA A 753 -11.12 19.88 0.65
N LEU A 754 -12.43 19.69 0.51
CA LEU A 754 -13.07 18.39 0.73
C LEU A 754 -13.42 17.65 -0.55
N ARG A 755 -13.45 18.30 -1.73
CA ARG A 755 -13.79 17.61 -3.00
C ARG A 755 -12.90 16.41 -3.33
N PRO A 756 -11.59 16.36 -2.99
CA PRO A 756 -10.80 15.15 -3.23
C PRO A 756 -11.16 14.03 -2.25
N ILE A 757 -11.56 14.36 -1.02
CA ILE A 757 -11.81 13.39 0.06
C ILE A 757 -13.21 12.78 -0.03
N ILE A 758 -14.25 13.62 -0.06
CA ILE A 758 -15.67 13.23 -0.07
C ILE A 758 -16.37 13.73 -1.35
N PRO A 759 -15.98 13.21 -2.54
CA PRO A 759 -16.37 13.78 -3.82
C PRO A 759 -17.89 13.75 -4.05
N HIS A 760 -18.62 12.75 -3.55
CA HIS A 760 -20.06 12.65 -3.78
C HIS A 760 -20.80 13.72 -2.99
N THR A 761 -20.48 13.88 -1.70
CA THR A 761 -21.07 14.89 -0.83
C THR A 761 -20.78 16.29 -1.37
N ILE A 762 -19.57 16.54 -1.86
CA ILE A 762 -19.21 17.86 -2.40
C ILE A 762 -19.83 18.12 -3.77
N GLU A 763 -20.04 17.10 -4.60
CA GLU A 763 -20.87 17.23 -5.80
C GLU A 763 -22.32 17.57 -5.44
N GLU A 764 -22.94 16.88 -4.47
CA GLU A 764 -24.29 17.20 -3.98
C GLU A 764 -24.38 18.66 -3.49
N VAL A 765 -23.42 19.09 -2.68
CA VAL A 765 -23.31 20.48 -2.21
C VAL A 765 -23.19 21.44 -3.39
N TYR A 766 -22.33 21.12 -4.35
CA TYR A 766 -22.12 21.95 -5.52
C TYR A 766 -23.38 22.05 -6.35
N GLN A 767 -24.13 20.97 -6.58
CA GLN A 767 -25.40 20.98 -7.33
C GLN A 767 -26.47 21.86 -6.68
N GLU A 768 -26.51 21.95 -5.35
CA GLU A 768 -27.41 22.86 -4.62
C GLU A 768 -26.89 24.30 -4.50
N PHE A 769 -25.59 24.53 -4.70
CA PHE A 769 -24.99 25.85 -4.56
C PHE A 769 -25.40 26.78 -5.71
N ASN A 770 -26.06 27.89 -5.38
CA ASN A 770 -26.47 28.90 -6.35
C ASN A 770 -25.30 29.85 -6.68
N ILE A 771 -24.66 29.63 -7.83
CA ILE A 771 -23.59 30.48 -8.36
C ILE A 771 -23.85 30.77 -9.84
N GLU A 772 -23.53 31.99 -10.26
CA GLU A 772 -23.64 32.38 -11.67
C GLU A 772 -22.53 31.71 -12.50
N ASN A 773 -22.82 31.39 -13.77
CA ASN A 773 -21.91 30.65 -14.68
C ASN A 773 -21.42 29.30 -14.10
N LYS A 774 -22.28 28.62 -13.35
CA LYS A 774 -22.00 27.32 -12.74
C LYS A 774 -21.61 26.27 -13.79
N SER A 775 -20.42 25.70 -13.64
CA SER A 775 -20.02 24.51 -14.39
C SER A 775 -20.95 23.34 -14.07
N LYS A 776 -21.05 22.36 -14.98
CA LYS A 776 -21.92 21.19 -14.76
C LYS A 776 -21.58 20.39 -13.50
N SER A 777 -20.30 20.32 -13.12
CA SER A 777 -19.81 19.55 -11.97
C SER A 777 -18.70 20.28 -11.25
N VAL A 778 -18.56 20.00 -9.94
CA VAL A 778 -17.47 20.53 -9.10
C VAL A 778 -16.10 20.04 -9.56
N HIS A 779 -16.04 18.94 -10.29
CA HIS A 779 -14.79 18.38 -10.80
C HIS A 779 -14.29 19.09 -12.08
N LEU A 780 -15.08 20.01 -12.64
CA LEU A 780 -14.69 20.82 -13.79
C LEU A 780 -14.06 22.16 -13.41
N VAL A 781 -14.13 22.56 -12.14
CA VAL A 781 -13.58 23.84 -11.65
C VAL A 781 -12.21 23.65 -10.99
N ASP A 782 -11.37 24.69 -11.08
CA ASP A 782 -10.07 24.75 -10.41
C ASP A 782 -10.21 25.35 -9.00
N ILE A 783 -9.19 25.19 -8.16
CA ILE A 783 -9.11 25.83 -6.84
C ILE A 783 -9.24 27.34 -7.00
N LYS A 784 -10.17 27.97 -6.26
CA LYS A 784 -10.30 29.43 -6.27
C LYS A 784 -9.17 30.07 -5.46
N GLU A 785 -8.51 31.10 -5.97
CA GLU A 785 -7.60 31.89 -5.16
C GLU A 785 -8.38 32.69 -4.10
N GLN A 786 -7.97 32.60 -2.84
CA GLN A 786 -8.60 33.28 -1.71
C GLN A 786 -7.51 33.79 -0.77
N ASN A 787 -7.16 35.06 -0.90
CA ASN A 787 -6.18 35.72 -0.04
C ASN A 787 -6.80 36.93 0.67
N PHE A 788 -7.10 36.75 1.95
CA PHE A 788 -7.66 37.78 2.82
C PHE A 788 -6.74 38.06 4.02
N THR A 789 -5.43 37.88 3.87
CA THR A 789 -4.47 38.13 4.95
C THR A 789 -4.59 39.55 5.49
N GLN A 790 -4.46 39.70 6.80
CA GLN A 790 -4.50 40.97 7.51
C GLN A 790 -3.12 41.24 8.11
N ASN A 791 -2.84 42.49 8.48
CA ASN A 791 -1.57 42.84 9.10
C ASN A 791 -1.42 42.22 10.51
N ASN A 792 -0.18 42.09 10.97
CA ASN A 792 0.12 41.43 12.25
C ASN A 792 -0.53 42.13 13.46
N GLU A 793 -0.64 43.46 13.43
CA GLU A 793 -1.28 44.24 14.50
C GLU A 793 -2.77 43.85 14.66
N PHE A 794 -3.50 43.83 13.54
CA PHE A 794 -4.89 43.39 13.50
C PHE A 794 -5.04 41.96 14.00
N VAL A 795 -4.23 41.04 13.49
CA VAL A 795 -4.29 39.62 13.86
C VAL A 795 -4.00 39.42 15.34
N ASN A 796 -3.00 40.11 15.89
CA ASN A 796 -2.66 40.03 17.31
C ASN A 796 -3.79 40.55 18.20
N ARG A 797 -4.43 41.67 17.84
CA ARG A 797 -5.59 42.22 18.55
C ARG A 797 -6.75 41.22 18.58
N TRP A 798 -7.05 40.57 17.45
CA TRP A 798 -8.12 39.58 17.38
C TRP A 798 -7.77 38.24 18.06
N ASN A 799 -6.50 37.84 18.06
CA ASN A 799 -6.04 36.68 18.85
C ASN A 799 -6.19 36.93 20.36
N LYS A 800 -5.89 38.15 20.84
CA LYS A 800 -6.21 38.57 22.22
C LYS A 800 -7.71 38.54 22.49
N LEU A 801 -8.55 38.91 21.51
CA LEU A 801 -10.00 38.82 21.66
C LEU A 801 -10.47 37.36 21.82
N GLN A 802 -9.87 36.40 21.13
CA GLN A 802 -10.19 34.98 21.33
C GLN A 802 -9.86 34.51 22.75
N LEU A 803 -8.75 34.98 23.33
CA LEU A 803 -8.43 34.71 24.74
C LEU A 803 -9.44 35.34 25.70
N LEU A 804 -9.88 36.57 25.44
CA LEU A 804 -10.97 37.18 26.22
C LEU A 804 -12.28 36.39 26.08
N ARG A 805 -12.56 35.85 24.88
CA ARG A 805 -13.73 35.02 24.65
C ARG A 805 -13.70 33.73 25.47
N GLU A 806 -12.54 33.11 25.64
CA GLU A 806 -12.38 31.95 26.53
C GLU A 806 -12.75 32.31 27.98
N ASP A 807 -12.24 33.44 28.48
CA ASP A 807 -12.58 33.96 29.81
C ASP A 807 -14.08 34.23 29.95
N VAL A 808 -14.69 34.90 28.96
CA VAL A 808 -16.12 35.18 28.92
C VAL A 808 -16.95 33.90 28.93
N ASN A 809 -16.60 32.91 28.11
CA ASN A 809 -17.31 31.63 28.07
C ASN A 809 -17.25 30.91 29.41
N LYS A 810 -16.08 30.91 30.07
CA LYS A 810 -15.92 30.33 31.41
C LYS A 810 -16.75 31.06 32.46
N ALA A 811 -16.78 32.39 32.43
CA ALA A 811 -17.62 33.18 33.33
C ALA A 811 -19.12 32.92 33.11
N LEU A 812 -19.54 32.79 31.85
CA LEU A 812 -20.93 32.44 31.51
C LEU A 812 -21.31 31.02 31.93
N GLU A 813 -20.37 30.06 31.86
CA GLU A 813 -20.58 28.69 32.31
C GLU A 813 -20.81 28.63 33.82
N ILE A 814 -19.93 29.26 34.62
CA ILE A 814 -20.10 29.36 36.07
C ILE A 814 -21.41 30.04 36.44
N ALA A 815 -21.76 31.15 35.78
CA ALA A 815 -23.02 31.83 36.02
C ALA A 815 -24.27 30.99 35.69
N ARG A 816 -24.17 30.03 34.77
CA ARG A 816 -25.25 29.06 34.49
C ARG A 816 -25.33 27.98 35.58
N GLU A 817 -24.18 27.49 36.06
CA GLU A 817 -24.12 26.53 37.17
C GLU A 817 -24.69 27.12 38.46
N GLU A 818 -24.39 28.38 38.73
CA GLU A 818 -24.94 29.17 39.84
C GLU A 818 -26.39 29.63 39.60
N LYS A 819 -26.99 29.30 38.45
CA LYS A 819 -28.36 29.64 38.04
C LYS A 819 -28.65 31.15 38.01
N ILE A 820 -27.62 31.98 37.83
CA ILE A 820 -27.77 33.44 37.66
C ILE A 820 -28.42 33.74 36.31
N ILE A 821 -27.99 33.03 35.26
CA ILE A 821 -28.51 33.14 33.89
C ILE A 821 -28.88 31.76 33.35
N SER A 822 -29.82 31.70 32.41
CA SER A 822 -30.09 30.47 31.68
C SER A 822 -29.42 30.46 30.30
N LYS A 823 -29.35 31.63 29.66
CA LYS A 823 -28.79 31.81 28.30
C LYS A 823 -27.86 33.01 28.25
N GLY A 824 -26.90 32.97 27.33
CA GLY A 824 -25.89 34.04 27.19
C GLY A 824 -26.50 35.43 26.98
N PHE A 825 -27.51 35.55 26.11
CA PHE A 825 -28.16 36.82 25.78
C PHE A 825 -28.99 37.45 26.92
N GLU A 826 -29.07 36.80 28.07
CA GLU A 826 -29.64 37.33 29.31
C GLU A 826 -28.56 37.99 30.19
N ALA A 827 -27.28 37.80 29.86
CA ALA A 827 -26.15 38.26 30.66
C ALA A 827 -25.75 39.71 30.34
N ILE A 828 -25.54 40.49 31.39
CA ILE A 828 -24.73 41.71 31.39
C ILE A 828 -23.36 41.32 31.94
N LEU A 829 -22.31 41.54 31.16
CA LEU A 829 -20.93 41.33 31.60
C LEU A 829 -20.33 42.68 32.01
N ASN A 830 -19.85 42.75 33.25
CA ASN A 830 -18.92 43.81 33.65
C ASN A 830 -17.52 43.22 33.57
N ILE A 831 -16.64 43.83 32.80
CA ILE A 831 -15.31 43.31 32.49
C ILE A 831 -14.28 44.37 32.87
N ASP A 832 -13.35 44.01 33.76
CA ASP A 832 -12.13 44.77 33.98
C ASP A 832 -10.97 44.08 33.25
N LEU A 833 -10.54 44.66 32.14
CA LEU A 833 -9.45 44.11 31.34
C LEU A 833 -8.10 44.39 31.98
N LYS A 834 -7.19 43.41 31.91
CA LYS A 834 -5.78 43.61 32.27
C LYS A 834 -5.12 44.58 31.27
N SER A 835 -4.02 45.22 31.69
CA SER A 835 -3.32 46.27 30.91
C SER A 835 -3.11 45.92 29.44
N ASP A 836 -2.68 44.69 29.19
CA ASP A 836 -2.28 44.23 27.85
C ASP A 836 -3.47 43.99 26.90
N TYR A 837 -4.70 44.04 27.43
CA TYR A 837 -5.94 43.78 26.73
C TYR A 837 -6.86 45.01 26.64
N LYS A 838 -6.47 46.15 27.22
CA LYS A 838 -7.30 47.39 27.23
C LYS A 838 -7.69 47.88 25.83
N GLU A 839 -6.88 47.60 24.82
CA GLU A 839 -7.20 47.92 23.42
C GLU A 839 -8.48 47.23 22.90
N LEU A 840 -8.92 46.14 23.52
CA LEU A 840 -10.13 45.40 23.12
C LEU A 840 -11.42 46.19 23.40
N GLU A 841 -11.40 47.18 24.30
CA GLU A 841 -12.56 48.03 24.63
C GLU A 841 -13.07 48.81 23.40
N THR A 842 -12.21 49.01 22.41
CA THR A 842 -12.50 49.77 21.19
C THR A 842 -13.19 48.94 20.10
N ILE A 843 -13.30 47.62 20.27
CA ILE A 843 -13.98 46.75 19.30
C ILE A 843 -15.49 46.93 19.41
N LYS A 844 -16.14 47.18 18.27
CA LYS A 844 -17.60 47.36 18.20
C LYS A 844 -18.34 46.03 18.30
N ASP A 845 -19.58 46.09 18.77
CA ASP A 845 -20.54 44.96 18.79
C ASP A 845 -20.06 43.69 19.51
N LEU A 846 -19.14 43.83 20.48
CA LEU A 846 -18.62 42.71 21.27
C LEU A 846 -19.70 41.90 21.97
N ASN A 847 -20.79 42.55 22.40
CA ASN A 847 -21.93 41.85 22.99
C ASN A 847 -22.57 40.86 22.01
N GLN A 848 -22.64 41.20 20.71
CA GLN A 848 -23.14 40.28 19.69
C GLN A 848 -22.14 39.15 19.44
N ILE A 849 -20.84 39.46 19.34
CA ILE A 849 -19.76 38.47 19.12
C ILE A 849 -19.70 37.44 20.25
N PHE A 850 -19.89 37.87 21.50
CA PHE A 850 -19.92 37.00 22.68
C PHE A 850 -21.31 36.45 23.00
N ILE A 851 -22.33 36.80 22.22
CA ILE A 851 -23.71 36.30 22.36
C ILE A 851 -24.25 36.61 23.78
N VAL A 852 -24.08 37.86 24.20
CA VAL A 852 -24.55 38.40 25.49
C VAL A 852 -25.40 39.66 25.30
N ASN A 853 -26.14 40.06 26.34
CA ASN A 853 -27.03 41.23 26.25
C ASN A 853 -26.22 42.52 26.13
N LYS A 854 -25.30 42.73 27.08
CA LYS A 854 -24.52 43.97 27.22
C LYS A 854 -23.15 43.68 27.83
N ILE A 855 -22.15 44.45 27.41
CA ILE A 855 -20.81 44.45 28.01
C ILE A 855 -20.53 45.87 28.51
N ASN A 856 -20.05 45.99 29.74
CA ASN A 856 -19.56 47.23 30.31
C ASN A 856 -18.10 47.03 30.72
N PHE A 857 -17.22 47.91 30.25
CA PHE A 857 -15.84 47.95 30.71
C PHE A 857 -15.74 48.88 31.92
N VAL A 858 -15.47 48.31 33.09
CA VAL A 858 -15.46 49.02 34.38
C VAL A 858 -14.41 48.40 35.29
N SER A 859 -13.82 49.21 36.18
CA SER A 859 -12.96 48.69 37.24
C SER A 859 -13.77 47.88 38.24
N LEU A 860 -13.28 46.68 38.61
CA LEU A 860 -13.98 45.78 39.52
C LEU A 860 -13.13 45.49 40.75
N GLU A 861 -13.69 45.76 41.93
CA GLU A 861 -13.10 45.33 43.21
C GLU A 861 -13.39 43.84 43.52
N GLN A 862 -14.46 43.29 42.95
CA GLN A 862 -14.90 41.90 43.14
C GLN A 862 -15.40 41.31 41.82
N GLY A 863 -14.94 40.11 41.49
CA GLY A 863 -15.33 39.36 40.29
C GLY A 863 -14.47 38.11 40.10
N LEU A 864 -14.75 37.34 39.07
CA LEU A 864 -13.96 36.16 38.72
C LEU A 864 -12.67 36.59 38.03
N GLU A 865 -11.54 36.47 38.72
CA GLU A 865 -10.21 36.70 38.19
C GLU A 865 -9.85 35.60 37.17
N LEU A 866 -9.59 36.00 35.93
CA LEU A 866 -9.26 35.11 34.82
C LEU A 866 -7.97 35.56 34.11
N LYS A 867 -7.65 34.94 32.97
CA LYS A 867 -6.34 35.12 32.32
C LYS A 867 -6.16 36.53 31.78
N THR A 868 -7.19 37.10 31.18
CA THR A 868 -7.18 38.38 30.46
C THR A 868 -7.96 39.47 31.19
N SER A 869 -8.85 39.11 32.11
CA SER A 869 -9.79 40.04 32.75
C SER A 869 -10.30 39.55 34.11
N VAL A 870 -10.93 40.47 34.85
CA VAL A 870 -11.85 40.16 35.95
C VAL A 870 -13.27 40.33 35.43
N ILE A 871 -14.12 39.30 35.57
CA ILE A 871 -15.48 39.32 35.02
C ILE A 871 -16.52 39.15 36.13
N SER A 872 -17.54 40.01 36.12
CA SER A 872 -18.76 39.86 36.90
C SER A 872 -19.96 39.70 35.97
N VAL A 873 -20.74 38.63 36.15
CA VAL A 873 -21.94 38.33 35.36
C VAL A 873 -23.18 38.73 36.14
N LYS A 874 -24.08 39.48 35.50
CA LYS A 874 -25.39 39.85 36.07
C LYS A 874 -26.52 39.50 35.11
N LEU A 875 -27.70 39.22 35.64
CA LEU A 875 -28.91 39.04 34.84
C LEU A 875 -29.43 40.40 34.33
N LYS A 876 -29.74 40.50 33.04
CA LYS A 876 -30.45 41.66 32.46
C LYS A 876 -31.92 41.61 32.89
N THR A 877 -32.36 42.68 33.54
CA THR A 877 -33.78 42.93 33.80
C THR A 877 -34.41 43.72 32.64
N GLY A 878 -35.70 43.51 32.40
CA GLY A 878 -36.46 44.18 31.33
C GLY A 878 -37.48 43.27 30.66
N GLU A 879 -38.00 43.71 29.52
CA GLU A 879 -38.97 42.98 28.71
C GLU A 879 -38.27 42.22 27.55
N LYS A 880 -38.75 41.01 27.26
CA LYS A 880 -38.21 40.17 26.18
C LYS A 880 -38.83 40.56 24.84
N CYS A 881 -38.00 40.93 23.87
CA CYS A 881 -38.42 41.14 22.49
C CYS A 881 -38.92 39.82 21.88
N GLN A 882 -40.15 39.80 21.35
CA GLN A 882 -40.77 38.58 20.82
C GLN A 882 -40.16 38.10 19.49
N ARG A 883 -39.35 38.95 18.82
CA ARG A 883 -38.68 38.63 17.54
C ARG A 883 -37.24 38.13 17.72
N CYS A 884 -36.34 38.94 18.30
CA CYS A 884 -34.93 38.56 18.50
C CYS A 884 -34.65 37.88 19.84
N TRP A 885 -35.62 37.83 20.75
CA TRP A 885 -35.52 37.22 22.09
C TRP A 885 -34.53 37.85 23.07
N ALA A 886 -33.83 38.92 22.69
CA ALA A 886 -33.04 39.72 23.63
C ALA A 886 -33.94 40.56 24.55
N ILE A 887 -33.38 40.91 25.72
CA ILE A 887 -34.07 41.67 26.79
C ILE A 887 -33.72 43.16 26.67
N PHE A 888 -34.73 44.02 26.74
CA PHE A 888 -34.61 45.47 26.61
C PHE A 888 -35.39 46.19 27.72
N ASP A 889 -34.95 47.40 28.07
CA ASP A 889 -35.63 48.22 29.08
C ASP A 889 -36.98 48.76 28.58
N THR A 890 -37.11 48.98 27.26
CA THR A 890 -38.34 49.44 26.62
C THR A 890 -38.56 48.70 25.28
N LEU A 891 -39.82 48.37 24.98
CA LEU A 891 -40.24 47.76 23.72
C LEU A 891 -41.25 48.67 22.99
N VAL A 892 -41.20 48.65 21.67
CA VAL A 892 -42.22 49.28 20.81
C VAL A 892 -43.48 48.42 20.88
N ASN A 893 -44.61 49.06 21.23
CA ASN A 893 -45.91 48.41 21.44
C ASN A 893 -45.87 47.21 22.41
N TYR A 894 -44.95 47.22 23.38
CA TYR A 894 -44.74 46.14 24.35
C TYR A 894 -44.41 44.76 23.74
N GLN A 895 -43.95 44.71 22.48
CA GLN A 895 -43.74 43.44 21.76
C GLN A 895 -42.34 43.29 21.15
N VAL A 896 -41.78 44.34 20.55
CA VAL A 896 -40.50 44.25 19.82
C VAL A 896 -39.57 45.41 20.13
N CYS A 897 -38.26 45.17 20.11
CA CYS A 897 -37.27 46.24 20.27
C CYS A 897 -37.21 47.15 19.03
N THR A 898 -36.63 48.34 19.16
CA THR A 898 -36.52 49.32 18.06
C THR A 898 -35.89 48.74 16.80
N ARG A 899 -34.81 47.95 16.92
CA ARG A 899 -34.17 47.24 15.80
C ARG A 899 -35.15 46.32 15.07
N CYS A 900 -35.88 45.49 15.81
CA CYS A 900 -36.86 44.58 15.23
C CYS A 900 -38.08 45.30 14.66
N ASN A 901 -38.56 46.37 15.29
CA ASN A 901 -39.65 47.18 14.78
C ASN A 901 -39.33 47.79 13.42
N ASN A 902 -38.12 48.32 13.26
CA ASN A 902 -37.68 48.90 11.99
C ASN A 902 -37.66 47.85 10.86
N VAL A 903 -37.15 46.65 11.15
CA VAL A 903 -37.12 45.56 10.17
C VAL A 903 -38.54 45.10 9.81
N VAL A 904 -39.41 44.92 10.80
CA VAL A 904 -40.81 44.50 10.55
C VAL A 904 -41.58 45.55 9.75
N ASN A 905 -41.32 46.84 9.99
CA ASN A 905 -41.96 47.91 9.23
C ASN A 905 -41.44 48.03 7.80
N SER A 906 -40.19 47.64 7.51
CA SER A 906 -39.67 47.63 6.13
C SER A 906 -40.13 46.41 5.32
N LEU A 907 -40.87 45.47 5.92
CA LEU A 907 -41.50 44.33 5.24
C LEU A 907 -42.94 44.61 4.80
N LYS A 908 -43.52 45.72 5.27
CA LYS A 908 -44.83 46.23 4.83
C LYS A 908 -44.64 47.14 3.64
#